data_AF-A0A661DSP0-F1
#
_entry.id   AF-A0A661DSP0-F1
#
_cell.length_a   1.000
_cell.length_b   1.000
_cell.length_c   1.000
_cell.angle_alpha   90.00
_cell.angle_beta   90.00
_cell.angle_gamma   90.00
#
_symmetry.space_group_name_H-M   'P 1'
#
loop_
_entity.id
_entity.type
_entity.pdbx_description
1 polymer ?
#
loop_
_entity_poly.entity_id
_entity_poly.type
_entity_poly.pdbx_seq_one_letter_code
_entity_poly.pdbx_strand_id
1 'polypeptide(L)'
;QASNEIYHKILGTINTREKFLDKRIHLATNEWKRMKSSDSRECRNCHNFESMSIAYQRPRARKQHQFALTNGNTCIDCHKGIAHELPEGIDEEWLEEFSMPDASHAKPDATLMAPVNDKQQKLLDLSNNPPKPKVITKTVIKEVPGECKAGDVAPSATGGSSAATGAGFGMDWSDVPDRQITIFYPGQSSMEWIFKGSEHGGKRPFQGGETCASCHDKETADMGQKIVTGEKLEPTPIPGKRGSIAVKVQAAHDDDYLYMRYEWEDTEHTPVPFADGGKMDPDNQVKLALMITTDDTLYADRAGCWGTCHHDNRDMPAAPEQSAIDAYGQKGQVNMSKGITKYITESRTKVEIKGRRGKVLGGWDKLKSSDEVKLELTEGRFMDLYRYKAGTNTSENGSILAERTLSEGGVEFTSSKQGNTWVVEMRRKLKSDTEDDIQLDITKVYNLGFAIHDDYTNGRFHHVSLGYKLGFDNGDAEINAVKKQASATNATVAPATSTPAAATSGGGSASNIDWSKASSRDITLFYPGQSSMEWIFKGSEHGGKRPFQGGETCASCHDKEAADMGQKIVTGEKLEPTPIPGKRGSIPVTVETMHDDAKLYMRFQWQDTEHTPVPFADGGKMDPDNQVKLAVMFATDDVLYADRAGCWGTCHHDNRDMPAAPEQSVIDTYAQKDQIDTSHGITKYITESRTKVEIKGRRGKILGGWDKLKTPEEVAAEGAEGRFMDVHRYKAGEKISENGAILADRIMDGGQDIEFNASLTDGTWTVEMVRDLKSDNATDLNLELDKVYNFGFAIHDDYTNGRFHHVSLGYKLGFDKAEADLNATAK
;
A
#
# COMPACT_ATOMS: atom_id res chain seq x y z
N GLN A 1 -44.63 8.00 15.00
CA GLN A 1 -43.69 9.15 14.95
C GLN A 1 -43.27 9.46 13.52
N ALA A 2 -42.78 8.52 12.71
CA ALA A 2 -42.45 8.77 11.29
C ALA A 2 -43.65 9.29 10.45
N SER A 3 -44.87 8.83 10.73
CA SER A 3 -46.10 9.32 10.09
C SER A 3 -46.42 10.79 10.38
N ASN A 4 -45.84 11.40 11.44
CA ASN A 4 -46.04 12.81 11.73
C ASN A 4 -45.37 13.70 10.68
N GLU A 5 -44.34 13.22 9.98
CA GLU A 5 -43.74 13.97 8.87
C GLU A 5 -44.74 14.18 7.73
N ILE A 6 -45.61 13.21 7.45
CA ILE A 6 -46.67 13.35 6.45
C ILE A 6 -47.65 14.46 6.87
N TYR A 7 -48.05 14.47 8.15
CA TYR A 7 -48.90 15.52 8.71
C TYR A 7 -48.24 16.91 8.62
N HIS A 8 -46.97 17.03 8.99
CA HIS A 8 -46.22 18.29 8.93
C HIS A 8 -45.87 18.74 7.49
N LYS A 9 -45.80 17.80 6.54
CA LYS A 9 -45.72 18.08 5.11
C LYS A 9 -47.03 18.68 4.60
N ILE A 10 -48.16 18.09 4.96
CA ILE A 10 -49.50 18.58 4.60
C ILE A 10 -49.77 19.95 5.23
N LEU A 11 -49.40 20.17 6.49
CA LEU A 11 -49.51 21.47 7.17
C LEU A 11 -48.57 22.55 6.66
N GLY A 12 -47.64 22.22 5.75
CA GLY A 12 -46.70 23.21 5.20
C GLY A 12 -45.52 23.57 6.10
N THR A 13 -45.35 22.89 7.24
CA THR A 13 -44.26 23.17 8.21
C THR A 13 -42.91 22.58 7.81
N ILE A 14 -42.90 21.54 6.96
CA ILE A 14 -41.68 20.95 6.35
C ILE A 14 -41.85 20.69 4.84
N ASN A 15 -42.77 21.42 4.18
CA ASN A 15 -43.16 21.11 2.80
C ASN A 15 -42.13 21.50 1.73
N THR A 16 -41.19 22.39 2.06
CA THR A 16 -40.05 22.73 1.20
C THR A 16 -38.75 22.15 1.77
N ARG A 17 -37.70 22.08 0.93
CA ARG A 17 -36.36 21.62 1.37
C ARG A 17 -35.82 22.49 2.49
N GLU A 18 -35.90 23.80 2.34
CA GLU A 18 -35.45 24.78 3.33
C GLU A 18 -36.11 24.58 4.69
N LYS A 19 -37.45 24.53 4.73
CA LYS A 19 -38.21 24.29 5.98
C LYS A 19 -37.89 22.94 6.64
N PHE A 20 -37.58 21.91 5.84
CA PHE A 20 -37.13 20.62 6.36
C PHE A 20 -35.72 20.72 6.95
N LEU A 21 -34.79 21.42 6.27
CA LEU A 21 -33.43 21.64 6.75
C LEU A 21 -33.42 22.42 8.07
N ASP A 22 -34.27 23.44 8.23
CA ASP A 22 -34.43 24.21 9.47
C ASP A 22 -34.86 23.35 10.67
N LYS A 23 -35.53 22.23 10.42
CA LYS A 23 -36.01 21.29 11.45
C LYS A 23 -35.15 20.04 11.56
N ARG A 24 -34.12 19.89 10.72
CA ARG A 24 -33.39 18.63 10.55
C ARG A 24 -32.73 18.13 11.84
N ILE A 25 -32.07 19.01 12.59
CA ILE A 25 -31.44 18.66 13.88
C ILE A 25 -32.50 18.15 14.87
N HIS A 26 -33.63 18.85 14.97
CA HIS A 26 -34.71 18.48 15.88
C HIS A 26 -35.32 17.11 15.53
N LEU A 27 -35.62 16.89 14.25
CA LEU A 27 -36.18 15.63 13.78
C LEU A 27 -35.21 14.46 13.97
N ALA A 28 -33.93 14.64 13.61
CA ALA A 28 -32.89 13.64 13.83
C ALA A 28 -32.72 13.30 15.31
N THR A 29 -32.72 14.32 16.19
CA THR A 29 -32.60 14.13 17.64
C THR A 29 -33.75 13.31 18.21
N ASN A 30 -34.98 13.54 17.76
CA ASN A 30 -36.14 12.75 18.20
C ASN A 30 -35.98 11.28 17.83
N GLU A 31 -35.55 11.01 16.60
CA GLU A 31 -35.37 9.65 16.11
C GLU A 31 -34.20 8.94 16.81
N TRP A 32 -33.09 9.64 17.05
CA TRP A 32 -31.96 9.09 17.81
C TRP A 32 -32.35 8.76 19.24
N LYS A 33 -33.09 9.64 19.92
CA LYS A 33 -33.63 9.37 21.27
C LYS A 33 -34.50 8.12 21.28
N ARG A 34 -35.35 7.96 20.27
CA ARG A 34 -36.22 6.78 20.11
C ARG A 34 -35.42 5.49 19.90
N MET A 35 -34.42 5.52 19.01
CA MET A 35 -33.55 4.37 18.77
C MET A 35 -32.68 4.05 20.00
N LYS A 36 -32.15 5.07 20.69
CA LYS A 36 -31.36 4.88 21.93
C LYS A 36 -32.18 4.22 23.03
N SER A 37 -33.39 4.73 23.29
CA SER A 37 -34.25 4.23 24.37
C SER A 37 -34.81 2.83 24.12
N SER A 38 -34.78 2.37 22.88
CA SER A 38 -35.19 1.02 22.50
C SER A 38 -33.99 0.11 22.20
N ASP A 39 -32.79 0.49 22.65
CA ASP A 39 -31.56 -0.28 22.45
C ASP A 39 -31.27 -0.60 20.96
N SER A 40 -31.67 0.32 20.08
CA SER A 40 -31.64 0.16 18.63
C SER A 40 -32.32 -1.13 18.16
N ARG A 41 -33.45 -1.50 18.77
CA ARG A 41 -34.24 -2.69 18.39
C ARG A 41 -34.48 -2.80 16.89
N GLU A 42 -34.70 -1.68 16.21
CA GLU A 42 -34.90 -1.60 14.76
C GLU A 42 -33.69 -2.16 13.99
N CYS A 43 -32.48 -1.97 14.50
CA CYS A 43 -31.26 -2.54 13.95
C CYS A 43 -31.07 -3.98 14.44
N ARG A 44 -31.20 -4.20 15.76
CA ARG A 44 -30.87 -5.47 16.43
C ARG A 44 -31.80 -6.63 16.06
N ASN A 45 -33.00 -6.35 15.55
CA ASN A 45 -33.88 -7.37 14.98
C ASN A 45 -33.20 -8.19 13.88
N CYS A 46 -32.30 -7.58 13.12
CA CYS A 46 -31.49 -8.26 12.10
C CYS A 46 -29.99 -8.31 12.45
N HIS A 47 -29.52 -7.42 13.33
CA HIS A 47 -28.11 -7.23 13.68
C HIS A 47 -27.87 -7.46 15.19
N ASN A 48 -28.08 -8.67 15.67
CA ASN A 48 -27.77 -9.03 17.06
C ASN A 48 -26.26 -9.31 17.21
N PHE A 49 -25.60 -8.69 18.20
CA PHE A 49 -24.18 -8.87 18.49
C PHE A 49 -23.77 -10.34 18.67
N GLU A 50 -24.58 -11.13 19.38
CA GLU A 50 -24.30 -12.55 19.63
C GLU A 50 -24.42 -13.42 18.36
N SER A 51 -24.98 -12.87 17.28
CA SER A 51 -25.06 -13.50 15.96
C SER A 51 -24.07 -12.89 14.95
N MET A 52 -23.31 -11.86 15.34
CA MET A 52 -22.29 -11.27 14.49
C MET A 52 -21.01 -12.11 14.57
N SER A 53 -20.72 -12.88 13.52
CA SER A 53 -19.50 -13.69 13.46
C SER A 53 -18.25 -12.81 13.46
N ILE A 54 -17.28 -13.13 14.32
CA ILE A 54 -15.99 -12.46 14.36
C ILE A 54 -15.18 -12.68 13.08
N ALA A 55 -15.38 -13.80 12.39
CA ALA A 55 -14.65 -14.14 11.18
C ALA A 55 -14.91 -13.19 9.99
N TYR A 56 -16.06 -12.50 9.98
CA TYR A 56 -16.46 -11.60 8.89
C TYR A 56 -16.26 -10.11 9.22
N GLN A 57 -15.72 -9.81 10.39
CA GLN A 57 -15.54 -8.45 10.87
C GLN A 57 -14.07 -8.04 10.77
N ARG A 58 -13.82 -6.81 10.31
CA ARG A 58 -12.48 -6.20 10.38
C ARG A 58 -12.00 -6.17 11.85
N PRO A 59 -10.68 -6.29 12.12
CA PRO A 59 -10.15 -6.29 13.49
C PRO A 59 -10.68 -5.12 14.35
N ARG A 60 -10.65 -3.90 13.81
CA ARG A 60 -11.21 -2.71 14.47
C ARG A 60 -12.70 -2.84 14.79
N ALA A 61 -13.50 -3.34 13.84
CA ALA A 61 -14.94 -3.50 14.04
C ALA A 61 -15.26 -4.54 15.13
N ARG A 62 -14.50 -5.65 15.17
CA ARG A 62 -14.62 -6.67 16.23
C ARG A 62 -14.44 -6.05 17.61
N LYS A 63 -13.37 -5.28 17.79
CA LYS A 63 -13.08 -4.59 19.06
C LYS A 63 -14.18 -3.60 19.44
N GLN A 64 -14.63 -2.79 18.49
CA GLN A 64 -15.70 -1.82 18.74
C GLN A 64 -17.04 -2.48 19.08
N HIS A 65 -17.40 -3.56 18.40
CA HIS A 65 -18.62 -4.31 18.72
C HIS A 65 -18.52 -5.07 20.04
N GLN A 66 -17.36 -5.63 20.37
CA GLN A 66 -17.14 -6.25 21.68
C GLN A 66 -17.21 -5.19 22.79
N PHE A 67 -16.54 -4.04 22.61
CA PHE A 67 -16.64 -2.91 23.54
C PHE A 67 -18.10 -2.45 23.70
N ALA A 68 -18.84 -2.32 22.60
CA ALA A 68 -20.24 -1.91 22.63
C ALA A 68 -21.13 -2.92 23.38
N LEU A 69 -20.92 -4.22 23.15
CA LEU A 69 -21.62 -5.30 23.83
C LEU A 69 -21.33 -5.30 25.34
N THR A 70 -20.06 -5.22 25.72
CA THR A 70 -19.61 -5.26 27.11
C THR A 70 -20.02 -4.02 27.89
N ASN A 71 -20.00 -2.83 27.29
CA ASN A 71 -20.28 -1.57 27.98
C ASN A 71 -21.73 -1.08 27.84
N GLY A 72 -22.55 -1.69 26.97
CA GLY A 72 -23.95 -1.31 26.79
C GLY A 72 -24.17 -0.16 25.80
N ASN A 73 -23.35 -0.06 24.76
CA ASN A 73 -23.63 0.85 23.65
C ASN A 73 -24.68 0.28 22.70
N THR A 74 -25.53 1.16 22.19
CA THR A 74 -26.52 0.91 21.15
C THR A 74 -25.92 1.10 19.75
N CYS A 75 -26.56 0.58 18.70
CA CYS A 75 -26.03 0.66 17.33
C CYS A 75 -25.84 2.11 16.88
N ILE A 76 -26.77 3.00 17.27
CA ILE A 76 -26.70 4.42 16.92
C ILE A 76 -25.59 5.16 17.69
N ASP A 77 -24.97 4.60 18.73
CA ASP A 77 -23.85 5.26 19.41
C ASP A 77 -22.61 5.40 18.54
N CYS A 78 -22.50 4.55 17.52
CA CYS A 78 -21.44 4.56 16.53
C CYS A 78 -21.96 4.76 15.10
N HIS A 79 -23.15 4.27 14.76
CA HIS A 79 -23.71 4.29 13.39
C HIS A 79 -24.76 5.40 13.17
N LYS A 80 -24.72 6.47 13.97
CA LYS A 80 -25.46 7.70 13.67
C LYS A 80 -25.10 8.16 12.25
N GLY A 81 -26.12 8.38 11.43
CA GLY A 81 -25.95 8.84 10.06
C GLY A 81 -25.60 7.79 9.01
N ILE A 82 -25.75 6.49 9.33
CA ILE A 82 -25.47 5.41 8.37
C ILE A 82 -26.47 5.37 7.19
N ALA A 83 -27.75 5.64 7.45
CA ALA A 83 -28.80 5.65 6.45
C ALA A 83 -29.07 7.04 5.86
N HIS A 84 -28.75 8.09 6.62
CA HIS A 84 -29.00 9.48 6.28
C HIS A 84 -27.80 10.32 6.70
N GLU A 85 -27.43 11.35 5.94
CA GLU A 85 -26.35 12.26 6.35
C GLU A 85 -26.64 12.90 7.73
N LEU A 86 -25.58 13.21 8.49
CA LEU A 86 -25.71 13.92 9.75
C LEU A 86 -26.16 15.38 9.50
N PRO A 87 -27.06 15.93 10.33
CA PRO A 87 -27.34 17.36 10.35
C PRO A 87 -26.08 18.19 10.62
N GLU A 88 -25.91 19.31 9.91
CA GLU A 88 -24.85 20.28 10.19
C GLU A 88 -25.16 21.05 11.49
N GLY A 89 -24.13 21.52 12.19
CA GLY A 89 -24.28 22.40 13.35
C GLY A 89 -24.81 21.73 14.62
N ILE A 90 -24.74 20.39 14.73
CA ILE A 90 -25.08 19.70 15.98
C ILE A 90 -24.02 20.00 17.04
N ASP A 91 -24.48 20.24 18.26
CA ASP A 91 -23.61 20.34 19.43
C ASP A 91 -22.86 19.02 19.70
N GLU A 92 -21.54 19.07 19.58
CA GLU A 92 -20.66 17.92 19.81
C GLU A 92 -20.72 17.44 21.27
N GLU A 93 -20.92 18.33 22.24
CA GLU A 93 -21.02 17.94 23.66
C GLU A 93 -22.26 17.11 23.91
N TRP A 94 -23.39 17.56 23.37
CA TRP A 94 -24.63 16.79 23.40
C TRP A 94 -24.48 15.44 22.69
N LEU A 95 -23.81 15.38 21.53
CA LEU A 95 -23.58 14.11 20.83
C LEU A 95 -22.71 13.14 21.63
N GLU A 96 -21.66 13.62 22.28
CA GLU A 96 -20.78 12.79 23.12
C GLU A 96 -21.56 12.22 24.30
N GLU A 97 -22.26 13.09 25.05
CA GLU A 97 -23.09 12.71 26.21
C GLU A 97 -24.18 11.73 25.81
N PHE A 98 -24.90 12.03 24.74
CA PHE A 98 -25.98 11.18 24.23
C PHE A 98 -25.48 9.80 23.77
N SER A 99 -24.22 9.72 23.32
CA SER A 99 -23.61 8.48 22.85
C SER A 99 -22.91 7.68 23.95
N MET A 100 -23.01 8.10 25.21
CA MET A 100 -22.48 7.35 26.36
C MET A 100 -23.16 5.98 26.48
N PRO A 101 -22.44 4.93 26.91
CA PRO A 101 -23.03 3.60 27.10
C PRO A 101 -24.13 3.63 28.17
N ASP A 102 -25.14 2.77 28.00
CA ASP A 102 -26.18 2.54 29.01
C ASP A 102 -25.90 1.18 29.66
N ALA A 103 -25.52 1.20 30.94
CA ALA A 103 -25.18 -0.01 31.68
C ALA A 103 -26.31 -1.05 31.72
N SER A 104 -27.57 -0.64 31.56
CA SER A 104 -28.70 -1.57 31.49
C SER A 104 -28.71 -2.44 30.22
N HIS A 105 -28.01 -2.00 29.16
CA HIS A 105 -27.83 -2.76 27.92
C HIS A 105 -26.51 -3.55 27.88
N ALA A 106 -25.67 -3.42 28.91
CA ALA A 106 -24.38 -4.08 28.98
C ALA A 106 -24.54 -5.60 29.15
N LYS A 107 -23.75 -6.36 28.39
CA LYS A 107 -23.66 -7.81 28.46
C LYS A 107 -22.20 -8.23 28.60
N PRO A 108 -21.59 -8.07 29.78
CA PRO A 108 -20.15 -8.29 29.97
C PRO A 108 -19.72 -9.73 29.70
N ASP A 109 -20.59 -10.70 29.98
CA ASP A 109 -20.31 -12.13 29.79
C ASP A 109 -20.63 -12.64 28.37
N ALA A 110 -21.23 -11.79 27.51
CA ALA A 110 -21.57 -12.16 26.15
C ALA A 110 -20.39 -11.90 25.20
N THR A 111 -20.21 -12.79 24.24
CA THR A 111 -19.21 -12.66 23.18
C THR A 111 -19.89 -12.55 21.82
N LEU A 112 -19.18 -11.96 20.88
CA LEU A 112 -19.51 -12.10 19.46
C LEU A 112 -19.43 -13.59 19.04
N MET A 113 -20.13 -13.94 17.97
CA MET A 113 -20.23 -15.33 17.51
C MET A 113 -18.86 -15.85 17.04
N ALA A 114 -18.40 -16.95 17.64
CA ALA A 114 -17.19 -17.66 17.23
C ALA A 114 -17.35 -18.29 15.83
N PRO A 115 -16.25 -18.64 15.14
CA PRO A 115 -16.30 -19.39 13.90
C PRO A 115 -17.04 -20.72 14.08
N VAL A 116 -17.97 -21.03 13.17
CA VAL A 116 -18.76 -22.28 13.21
C VAL A 116 -18.24 -23.35 12.24
N ASN A 117 -17.20 -23.05 11.48
CA ASN A 117 -16.55 -24.00 10.56
C ASN A 117 -15.12 -23.56 10.23
N ASP A 118 -14.35 -24.47 9.65
CA ASP A 118 -12.94 -24.27 9.29
C ASP A 118 -12.74 -23.10 8.31
N LYS A 119 -13.72 -22.85 7.43
CA LYS A 119 -13.67 -21.70 6.51
C LYS A 119 -13.71 -20.37 7.27
N GLN A 120 -14.59 -20.26 8.26
CA GLN A 120 -14.65 -19.08 9.14
C GLN A 120 -13.43 -18.99 10.04
N GLN A 121 -12.91 -20.12 10.53
CA GLN A 121 -11.68 -20.12 11.32
C GLN A 121 -10.51 -19.61 10.47
N LYS A 122 -10.34 -20.12 9.25
CA LYS A 122 -9.33 -19.66 8.30
C LYS A 122 -9.47 -18.18 7.94
N LEU A 123 -10.69 -17.67 7.77
CA LEU A 123 -10.95 -16.25 7.55
C LEU A 123 -10.54 -15.39 8.76
N LEU A 124 -10.84 -15.88 9.97
CA LEU A 124 -10.43 -15.23 11.21
C LEU A 124 -8.90 -15.24 11.34
N ASP A 125 -8.25 -16.35 11.03
CA ASP A 125 -6.80 -16.51 11.08
C ASP A 125 -6.11 -15.58 10.08
N LEU A 126 -6.61 -15.48 8.85
CA LEU A 126 -6.13 -14.51 7.84
C LEU A 126 -6.35 -13.06 8.29
N SER A 127 -7.45 -12.76 8.96
CA SER A 127 -7.70 -11.43 9.52
C SER A 127 -6.79 -11.13 10.72
N ASN A 128 -6.39 -12.15 11.48
CA ASN A 128 -5.52 -12.04 12.65
C ASN A 128 -4.03 -12.03 12.27
N ASN A 129 -3.66 -12.71 11.19
CA ASN A 129 -2.31 -12.84 10.70
C ASN A 129 -2.31 -12.55 9.18
N PRO A 130 -2.54 -11.29 8.77
CA PRO A 130 -2.52 -10.94 7.36
C PRO A 130 -1.12 -11.19 6.77
N PRO A 131 -1.01 -11.66 5.53
CA PRO A 131 0.26 -11.73 4.82
C PRO A 131 0.97 -10.37 4.79
N LYS A 132 2.30 -10.37 4.82
CA LYS A 132 3.15 -9.16 4.84
C LYS A 132 2.69 -8.15 3.76
N PRO A 133 2.37 -6.88 4.10
CA PRO A 133 1.92 -5.90 3.11
C PRO A 133 3.05 -5.51 2.14
N LYS A 134 2.78 -5.51 0.84
CA LYS A 134 3.67 -4.91 -0.17
C LYS A 134 3.42 -3.39 -0.23
N VAL A 135 4.51 -2.62 -0.17
CA VAL A 135 4.52 -1.14 -0.15
C VAL A 135 4.00 -0.60 -1.49
N ILE A 136 3.01 0.29 -1.43
CA ILE A 136 2.48 1.03 -2.60
C ILE A 136 3.11 2.42 -2.59
N THR A 137 3.90 2.75 -3.61
CA THR A 137 4.53 4.07 -3.78
C THR A 137 3.95 4.84 -4.96
N LYS A 138 3.58 6.11 -4.67
CA LYS A 138 3.25 7.25 -5.53
C LYS A 138 1.86 7.26 -6.22
N THR A 139 1.00 8.18 -5.76
CA THR A 139 -0.16 8.71 -6.48
C THR A 139 0.07 10.21 -6.66
N VAL A 140 0.05 10.70 -7.91
CA VAL A 140 0.28 12.11 -8.26
C VAL A 140 -1.02 12.91 -8.07
N ILE A 141 -0.97 13.99 -7.28
CA ILE A 141 -2.00 15.02 -7.21
C ILE A 141 -1.58 16.18 -8.13
N LYS A 142 -2.53 16.66 -8.93
CA LYS A 142 -2.42 17.80 -9.86
C LYS A 142 -2.08 19.10 -9.13
N GLU A 143 -1.09 19.85 -9.64
CA GLU A 143 -0.89 21.26 -9.29
C GLU A 143 -1.77 22.20 -10.13
N VAL A 144 -2.15 23.31 -9.49
CA VAL A 144 -2.91 24.45 -10.01
C VAL A 144 -1.90 25.50 -10.51
N PRO A 145 -2.11 26.15 -11.68
CA PRO A 145 -1.05 26.91 -12.33
C PRO A 145 -0.80 28.28 -11.70
N GLY A 146 0.47 28.61 -11.47
CA GLY A 146 0.96 29.94 -11.12
C GLY A 146 2.39 30.15 -11.66
N GLU A 147 2.52 31.04 -12.63
CA GLU A 147 3.73 31.32 -13.41
C GLU A 147 4.87 31.92 -12.57
N CYS A 148 6.10 31.44 -12.76
CA CYS A 148 7.31 32.28 -12.72
C CYS A 148 8.35 31.78 -13.74
N LYS A 149 8.83 32.72 -14.55
CA LYS A 149 9.65 32.51 -15.75
C LYS A 149 11.10 32.16 -15.42
N ALA A 150 11.66 31.27 -16.24
CA ALA A 150 13.07 30.96 -16.31
C ALA A 150 13.90 32.18 -16.76
N GLY A 151 15.06 32.36 -16.13
CA GLY A 151 16.11 33.30 -16.54
C GLY A 151 17.49 32.76 -16.16
N ASP A 152 18.21 32.36 -17.20
CA ASP A 152 19.66 32.28 -17.39
C ASP A 152 20.54 31.39 -16.49
N VAL A 153 21.12 30.39 -17.15
CA VAL A 153 22.10 29.40 -16.67
C VAL A 153 23.50 29.81 -17.14
N ALA A 154 24.49 29.80 -16.24
CA ALA A 154 25.89 29.37 -16.47
C ALA A 154 26.65 29.28 -15.11
N PRO A 155 27.82 28.61 -14.99
CA PRO A 155 27.91 27.18 -14.71
C PRO A 155 28.83 26.81 -13.51
N SER A 156 28.74 25.54 -13.10
CA SER A 156 29.79 24.71 -12.48
C SER A 156 30.30 25.05 -11.06
N ALA A 157 30.04 24.14 -10.12
CA ALA A 157 31.05 23.67 -9.17
C ALA A 157 30.83 22.19 -8.84
N THR A 158 31.84 21.39 -9.20
CA THR A 158 32.04 19.99 -8.87
C THR A 158 32.24 19.80 -7.37
N GLY A 159 31.62 18.75 -6.80
CA GLY A 159 31.80 18.36 -5.40
C GLY A 159 30.99 17.12 -5.07
N GLY A 160 31.41 15.96 -5.58
CA GLY A 160 30.86 14.68 -5.17
C GLY A 160 31.21 14.39 -3.71
N SER A 161 30.20 14.13 -2.88
CA SER A 161 30.35 13.53 -1.56
C SER A 161 29.92 12.07 -1.67
N SER A 162 30.89 11.16 -1.56
CA SER A 162 30.69 9.72 -1.42
C SER A 162 30.16 9.41 -0.02
N ALA A 163 28.96 8.85 0.08
CA ALA A 163 28.46 8.27 1.32
C ALA A 163 29.37 7.10 1.74
N ALA A 164 29.93 7.18 2.94
CA ALA A 164 30.82 6.17 3.50
C ALA A 164 30.05 4.91 3.89
N THR A 165 30.59 3.74 3.54
CA THR A 165 30.11 2.41 3.91
C THR A 165 30.62 2.03 5.31
N GLY A 166 29.75 2.07 6.32
CA GLY A 166 30.06 1.50 7.65
C GLY A 166 29.81 0.00 7.67
N ALA A 167 30.82 -0.80 8.04
CA ALA A 167 30.62 -2.20 8.39
C ALA A 167 29.80 -2.28 9.69
N GLY A 168 28.75 -3.13 9.72
CA GLY A 168 27.86 -3.29 10.87
C GLY A 168 28.57 -3.74 12.16
N PHE A 169 27.85 -3.83 13.28
CA PHE A 169 28.44 -4.04 14.61
C PHE A 169 28.90 -5.48 14.91
N GLY A 170 29.16 -6.30 13.88
CA GLY A 170 29.59 -7.69 14.03
C GLY A 170 28.48 -8.64 14.49
N MET A 171 27.22 -8.23 14.40
CA MET A 171 26.05 -9.04 14.75
C MET A 171 25.65 -9.94 13.58
N ASP A 172 25.41 -11.23 13.86
CA ASP A 172 24.84 -12.16 12.89
C ASP A 172 23.30 -12.13 13.00
N TRP A 173 22.67 -11.55 11.99
CA TRP A 173 21.23 -11.34 11.92
C TRP A 173 20.45 -12.51 11.29
N SER A 174 21.12 -13.57 10.83
CA SER A 174 20.48 -14.67 10.09
C SER A 174 19.43 -15.44 10.90
N ASP A 175 19.68 -15.65 12.21
CA ASP A 175 18.74 -16.32 13.12
C ASP A 175 17.98 -15.35 14.05
N VAL A 176 18.13 -14.04 13.88
CA VAL A 176 17.41 -13.06 14.70
C VAL A 176 16.01 -12.90 14.09
N PRO A 177 14.92 -13.13 14.86
CA PRO A 177 13.57 -12.99 14.32
C PRO A 177 13.34 -11.58 13.75
N ASP A 178 12.82 -11.52 12.52
CA ASP A 178 12.36 -10.26 11.94
C ASP A 178 10.89 -10.00 12.24
N ARG A 179 10.56 -8.72 12.40
CA ARG A 179 9.21 -8.22 12.34
C ARG A 179 9.08 -7.18 11.24
N GLN A 180 8.08 -7.35 10.38
CA GLN A 180 7.70 -6.29 9.45
C GLN A 180 6.82 -5.27 10.19
N ILE A 181 7.28 -4.02 10.25
CA ILE A 181 6.53 -2.89 10.80
C ILE A 181 6.30 -1.88 9.68
N THR A 182 5.02 -1.61 9.37
CA THR A 182 4.67 -0.58 8.40
C THR A 182 4.47 0.75 9.13
N ILE A 183 5.40 1.69 8.92
CA ILE A 183 5.29 3.07 9.38
C ILE A 183 4.54 3.90 8.34
N PHE A 184 3.82 4.94 8.76
CA PHE A 184 2.95 5.73 7.88
C PHE A 184 3.14 7.23 8.06
N TYR A 185 2.77 8.00 7.04
CA TYR A 185 2.77 9.46 7.10
C TYR A 185 1.57 9.96 7.91
N PRO A 186 1.76 10.66 9.04
CA PRO A 186 0.67 11.00 9.96
C PRO A 186 -0.03 12.34 9.63
N GLY A 187 0.51 13.12 8.69
CA GLY A 187 -0.04 14.44 8.36
C GLY A 187 -0.01 15.38 9.57
N GLN A 188 -1.18 15.91 9.96
CA GLN A 188 -1.36 16.78 11.12
C GLN A 188 -2.08 16.09 12.30
N SER A 189 -2.03 14.75 12.39
CA SER A 189 -2.66 14.01 13.48
C SER A 189 -1.90 14.18 14.81
N SER A 190 -2.38 15.06 15.68
CA SER A 190 -1.83 15.22 17.05
C SER A 190 -2.49 14.27 18.05
N MET A 191 -1.93 14.19 19.26
CA MET A 191 -2.52 13.45 20.37
C MET A 191 -3.92 13.97 20.71
N GLU A 192 -4.16 15.28 20.62
CA GLU A 192 -5.48 15.88 20.89
C GLU A 192 -6.54 15.42 19.88
N TRP A 193 -6.17 15.24 18.61
CA TRP A 193 -7.08 14.79 17.57
C TRP A 193 -7.70 13.42 17.89
N ILE A 194 -6.93 12.51 18.51
CA ILE A 194 -7.40 11.17 18.91
C ILE A 194 -8.56 11.24 19.91
N PHE A 195 -8.60 12.31 20.73
CA PHE A 195 -9.64 12.54 21.75
C PHE A 195 -10.86 13.32 21.23
N LYS A 196 -10.87 13.71 19.95
CA LYS A 196 -12.00 14.40 19.31
C LYS A 196 -12.95 13.38 18.67
N GLY A 197 -13.99 12.97 19.42
CA GLY A 197 -14.89 11.87 19.06
C GLY A 197 -15.66 12.05 17.74
N SER A 198 -15.88 13.30 17.30
CA SER A 198 -16.48 13.62 16.00
C SER A 198 -15.54 13.36 14.81
N GLU A 199 -14.23 13.37 15.03
CA GLU A 199 -13.21 13.22 13.98
C GLU A 199 -12.46 11.89 14.08
N HIS A 200 -12.39 11.29 15.28
CA HIS A 200 -11.74 10.01 15.51
C HIS A 200 -12.48 9.16 16.56
N GLY A 201 -12.85 7.93 16.18
CA GLY A 201 -13.57 6.98 17.07
C GLY A 201 -12.70 6.29 18.14
N GLY A 202 -11.42 6.63 18.23
CA GLY A 202 -10.44 5.95 19.11
C GLY A 202 -10.49 6.38 20.58
N LYS A 203 -11.13 7.50 20.92
CA LYS A 203 -11.19 8.03 22.30
C LYS A 203 -11.58 6.99 23.35
N ARG A 204 -12.71 6.30 23.14
CA ARG A 204 -13.28 5.32 24.08
C ARG A 204 -12.38 4.09 24.28
N PRO A 205 -11.98 3.35 23.22
CA PRO A 205 -11.11 2.19 23.40
C PRO A 205 -9.74 2.59 23.98
N PHE A 206 -9.20 3.74 23.59
CA PHE A 206 -7.93 4.24 24.12
C PHE A 206 -7.99 4.51 25.63
N GLN A 207 -9.07 5.15 26.10
CA GLN A 207 -9.32 5.33 27.53
C GLN A 207 -9.55 4.00 28.25
N GLY A 208 -10.09 3.00 27.55
CA GLY A 208 -10.28 1.63 28.03
C GLY A 208 -9.01 0.76 28.04
N GLY A 209 -7.84 1.29 27.65
CA GLY A 209 -6.57 0.55 27.68
C GLY A 209 -6.09 0.00 26.33
N GLU A 210 -6.85 0.17 25.25
CA GLU A 210 -6.44 -0.32 23.92
C GLU A 210 -5.32 0.53 23.31
N THR A 211 -4.33 -0.13 22.71
CA THR A 211 -3.22 0.55 22.02
C THR A 211 -3.60 0.94 20.59
N CYS A 212 -2.90 1.91 20.02
CA CYS A 212 -3.08 2.29 18.61
C CYS A 212 -2.79 1.11 17.67
N ALA A 213 -1.71 0.37 17.90
CA ALA A 213 -1.33 -0.83 17.15
C ALA A 213 -2.46 -1.85 17.11
N SER A 214 -3.08 -2.10 18.26
CA SER A 214 -4.14 -3.09 18.39
C SER A 214 -5.36 -2.85 17.48
N CYS A 215 -5.57 -1.61 17.02
CA CYS A 215 -6.63 -1.23 16.09
C CYS A 215 -6.13 -0.96 14.66
N HIS A 216 -4.92 -0.41 14.51
CA HIS A 216 -4.43 0.19 13.26
C HIS A 216 -3.25 -0.53 12.60
N ASP A 217 -2.58 -1.48 13.27
CA ASP A 217 -1.36 -2.13 12.78
C ASP A 217 -1.50 -2.73 11.36
N LYS A 218 -2.71 -3.14 11.00
CA LYS A 218 -3.04 -3.78 9.71
C LYS A 218 -3.60 -2.84 8.66
N GLU A 219 -3.76 -1.56 8.98
CA GLU A 219 -4.28 -0.53 8.06
C GLU A 219 -3.35 0.67 7.93
N THR A 220 -2.15 0.64 8.51
CA THR A 220 -1.17 1.74 8.47
C THR A 220 -0.81 2.19 7.04
N ALA A 221 -0.65 1.25 6.10
CA ALA A 221 -0.40 1.58 4.69
C ALA A 221 -1.56 2.36 4.05
N ASP A 222 -2.80 1.90 4.23
CA ASP A 222 -4.01 2.55 3.73
C ASP A 222 -4.25 3.90 4.41
N MET A 223 -3.97 4.00 5.72
CA MET A 223 -4.02 5.26 6.47
C MET A 223 -3.05 6.28 5.87
N GLY A 224 -1.78 5.89 5.73
CA GLY A 224 -0.75 6.73 5.14
C GLY A 224 -1.14 7.21 3.73
N GLN A 225 -1.71 6.30 2.91
CA GLN A 225 -2.15 6.62 1.56
C GLN A 225 -3.27 7.66 1.55
N LYS A 226 -4.30 7.51 2.38
CA LYS A 226 -5.39 8.50 2.51
C LYS A 226 -4.91 9.86 2.97
N ILE A 227 -3.83 9.90 3.75
CA ILE A 227 -3.26 11.14 4.25
C ILE A 227 -2.45 11.83 3.16
N VAL A 228 -1.56 11.12 2.46
CA VAL A 228 -0.78 11.74 1.35
C VAL A 228 -1.63 12.12 0.14
N THR A 229 -2.83 11.55 -0.02
CA THR A 229 -3.77 11.97 -1.08
C THR A 229 -4.65 13.17 -0.68
N GLY A 230 -4.55 13.66 0.56
CA GLY A 230 -5.40 14.73 1.07
C GLY A 230 -6.83 14.30 1.37
N GLU A 231 -7.16 13.00 1.32
CA GLU A 231 -8.48 12.50 1.73
C GLU A 231 -8.72 12.76 3.23
N LYS A 232 -7.65 12.71 4.05
CA LYS A 232 -7.68 12.85 5.50
C LYS A 232 -6.44 13.58 6.03
N LEU A 233 -6.60 14.42 7.06
CA LEU A 233 -5.54 14.87 7.99
C LEU A 233 -4.31 15.60 7.41
N GLU A 234 -4.23 15.80 6.09
CA GLU A 234 -3.24 16.66 5.45
C GLU A 234 -3.95 17.65 4.53
N PRO A 235 -4.10 18.92 4.94
CA PRO A 235 -4.72 19.94 4.11
C PRO A 235 -3.83 20.39 2.95
N THR A 236 -2.52 20.15 3.04
CA THR A 236 -1.53 20.53 2.02
C THR A 236 -0.67 19.33 1.62
N PRO A 237 -1.22 18.38 0.83
CA PRO A 237 -0.49 17.17 0.46
C PRO A 237 0.75 17.49 -0.37
N ILE A 238 1.84 16.77 -0.11
CA ILE A 238 3.07 16.84 -0.91
C ILE A 238 2.90 15.90 -2.10
N PRO A 239 2.87 16.40 -3.35
CA PRO A 239 2.76 15.55 -4.53
C PRO A 239 3.85 14.47 -4.55
N GLY A 240 3.49 13.23 -4.85
CA GLY A 240 4.45 12.12 -4.96
C GLY A 240 5.05 11.62 -3.63
N LYS A 241 4.72 12.21 -2.48
CA LYS A 241 5.15 11.68 -1.18
C LYS A 241 4.54 10.30 -0.94
N ARG A 242 5.36 9.31 -0.59
CA ARG A 242 4.87 7.97 -0.24
C ARG A 242 4.06 7.98 1.05
N GLY A 243 2.96 7.23 1.09
CA GLY A 243 2.08 7.15 2.26
C GLY A 243 2.65 6.33 3.41
N SER A 244 3.47 5.32 3.12
CA SER A 244 3.99 4.39 4.12
C SER A 244 5.33 3.77 3.72
N ILE A 245 6.01 3.17 4.68
CA ILE A 245 7.28 2.46 4.53
C ILE A 245 7.15 1.13 5.28
N ALA A 246 7.34 0.00 4.59
CA ALA A 246 7.51 -1.28 5.27
C ALA A 246 8.96 -1.41 5.73
N VAL A 247 9.15 -1.51 7.04
CA VAL A 247 10.46 -1.60 7.67
C VAL A 247 10.59 -2.98 8.29
N LYS A 248 11.63 -3.72 7.90
CA LYS A 248 12.01 -4.94 8.59
C LYS A 248 12.83 -4.56 9.82
N VAL A 249 12.38 -4.99 10.99
CA VAL A 249 13.01 -4.68 12.28
C VAL A 249 13.49 -5.99 12.91
N GLN A 250 14.75 -6.01 13.32
CA GLN A 250 15.35 -7.09 14.10
C GLN A 250 15.97 -6.50 15.37
N ALA A 251 15.92 -7.25 16.47
CA ALA A 251 16.45 -6.83 17.75
C ALA A 251 17.25 -7.96 18.38
N ALA A 252 18.42 -7.63 18.92
CA ALA A 252 19.28 -8.56 19.64
C ALA A 252 19.91 -7.86 20.85
N HIS A 253 20.40 -8.64 21.82
CA HIS A 253 21.18 -8.10 22.93
C HIS A 253 22.31 -9.03 23.32
N ASP A 254 23.36 -8.45 23.91
CA ASP A 254 24.33 -9.19 24.72
C ASP A 254 24.24 -8.71 26.18
N ASP A 255 25.26 -9.01 26.99
CA ASP A 255 25.25 -8.63 28.40
C ASP A 255 25.39 -7.11 28.63
N ASP A 256 25.83 -6.36 27.62
CA ASP A 256 26.19 -4.95 27.71
C ASP A 256 25.35 -4.03 26.80
N TYR A 257 24.87 -4.52 25.65
CA TYR A 257 24.29 -3.71 24.58
C TYR A 257 22.96 -4.26 24.05
N LEU A 258 22.07 -3.34 23.68
CA LEU A 258 20.96 -3.53 22.75
C LEU A 258 21.43 -3.23 21.32
N TYR A 259 21.10 -4.12 20.40
CA TYR A 259 21.31 -4.01 18.97
C TYR A 259 19.96 -3.98 18.24
N MET A 260 19.80 -3.03 17.33
CA MET A 260 18.61 -2.95 16.47
C MET A 260 19.03 -2.83 15.02
N ARG A 261 18.33 -3.51 14.12
CA ARG A 261 18.53 -3.41 12.67
C ARG A 261 17.23 -3.06 11.99
N TYR A 262 17.30 -2.06 11.10
CA TYR A 262 16.19 -1.54 10.32
C TYR A 262 16.54 -1.66 8.84
N GLU A 263 15.67 -2.32 8.07
CA GLU A 263 15.82 -2.42 6.62
C GLU A 263 14.56 -1.91 5.91
N TRP A 264 14.71 -1.07 4.89
CA TRP A 264 13.59 -0.63 4.07
C TRP A 264 14.03 -0.16 2.68
N GLU A 265 13.11 -0.21 1.72
CA GLU A 265 13.34 0.27 0.36
C GLU A 265 13.42 1.80 0.29
N ASP A 266 14.47 2.31 -0.35
CA ASP A 266 14.61 3.70 -0.74
C ASP A 266 13.65 4.04 -1.89
N THR A 267 13.40 5.32 -2.07
CA THR A 267 12.60 5.81 -3.21
C THR A 267 13.28 6.99 -3.86
N GLU A 268 13.03 7.19 -5.16
CA GLU A 268 13.54 8.37 -5.86
C GLU A 268 13.02 9.66 -5.23
N HIS A 269 13.93 10.64 -5.17
CA HIS A 269 13.68 11.92 -4.55
C HIS A 269 12.48 12.62 -5.19
N THR A 270 11.56 13.09 -4.37
CA THR A 270 10.41 13.87 -4.81
C THR A 270 10.59 15.32 -4.34
N PRO A 271 10.95 16.25 -5.25
CA PRO A 271 11.17 17.64 -4.88
C PRO A 271 9.92 18.24 -4.22
N VAL A 272 10.09 18.88 -3.06
CA VAL A 272 8.99 19.60 -2.41
C VAL A 272 8.91 21.05 -2.88
N PRO A 273 7.72 21.57 -3.21
CA PRO A 273 7.58 22.86 -3.87
C PRO A 273 7.89 24.07 -2.97
N PHE A 274 7.99 23.86 -1.65
CA PHE A 274 8.21 24.92 -0.67
C PHE A 274 9.62 24.92 -0.05
N ALA A 275 10.54 24.07 -0.52
CA ALA A 275 11.94 24.08 -0.08
C ALA A 275 12.87 24.45 -1.24
N ASP A 276 13.82 25.33 -0.97
CA ASP A 276 14.85 25.70 -1.94
C ASP A 276 15.66 24.47 -2.36
N GLY A 277 15.75 24.23 -3.68
CA GLY A 277 16.39 23.02 -4.22
C GLY A 277 15.61 21.72 -4.03
N GLY A 278 14.32 21.79 -3.62
CA GLY A 278 13.42 20.65 -3.51
C GLY A 278 13.65 19.74 -2.30
N LYS A 279 14.64 20.03 -1.45
CA LYS A 279 15.05 19.20 -0.30
C LYS A 279 14.88 19.98 1.00
N MET A 280 14.13 19.44 1.97
CA MET A 280 13.96 20.11 3.27
C MET A 280 15.20 20.01 4.17
N ASP A 281 16.00 18.96 3.99
CA ASP A 281 17.26 18.70 4.68
C ASP A 281 18.28 18.17 3.66
N PRO A 282 18.91 19.06 2.88
CA PRO A 282 19.80 18.66 1.77
C PRO A 282 20.96 17.76 2.17
N ASP A 283 21.41 17.89 3.42
CA ASP A 283 22.56 17.14 3.95
C ASP A 283 22.19 15.71 4.33
N ASN A 284 20.91 15.39 4.52
CA ASN A 284 20.47 14.11 5.05
C ASN A 284 19.26 13.56 4.30
N GLN A 285 19.52 12.64 3.35
CA GLN A 285 18.46 11.91 2.66
C GLN A 285 17.57 11.14 3.64
N VAL A 286 18.19 10.51 4.65
CA VAL A 286 17.51 9.70 5.66
C VAL A 286 17.91 10.16 7.05
N LYS A 287 16.91 10.26 7.95
CA LYS A 287 17.12 10.24 9.39
C LYS A 287 16.23 9.18 10.03
N LEU A 288 16.80 8.37 10.91
CA LEU A 288 16.07 7.42 11.75
C LEU A 288 16.00 8.02 13.16
N ALA A 289 14.82 8.04 13.77
CA ALA A 289 14.66 8.43 15.18
C ALA A 289 13.92 7.32 15.93
N LEU A 290 14.35 7.03 17.15
CA LEU A 290 13.81 5.99 18.02
C LEU A 290 13.48 6.61 19.38
N MET A 291 12.34 6.25 19.97
CA MET A 291 12.04 6.56 21.37
C MET A 291 11.79 5.29 22.17
N ILE A 292 12.29 5.28 23.40
CA ILE A 292 12.06 4.22 24.38
C ILE A 292 11.54 4.86 25.67
N THR A 293 10.54 4.25 26.30
CA THR A 293 10.03 4.70 27.61
C THR A 293 9.41 3.55 28.41
N THR A 294 9.01 3.79 29.66
CA THR A 294 8.31 2.83 30.52
C THR A 294 6.80 3.11 30.54
N ASP A 295 6.03 2.28 31.24
CA ASP A 295 4.59 2.49 31.45
C ASP A 295 4.30 3.58 32.50
N ASP A 296 5.32 4.13 33.17
CA ASP A 296 5.19 5.23 34.13
C ASP A 296 4.91 6.58 33.43
N THR A 297 5.24 6.67 32.13
CA THR A 297 4.91 7.82 31.28
C THR A 297 3.48 7.70 30.77
N LEU A 298 2.66 8.70 31.04
CA LEU A 298 1.25 8.77 30.70
C LEU A 298 1.03 8.49 29.20
N TYR A 299 0.21 7.47 28.95
CA TYR A 299 -0.17 6.99 27.62
C TYR A 299 0.95 6.35 26.81
N ALA A 300 2.18 6.24 27.31
CA ALA A 300 3.26 5.60 26.57
C ALA A 300 2.94 4.15 26.21
N ASP A 301 2.27 3.44 27.13
CA ASP A 301 1.77 2.07 26.98
C ASP A 301 0.85 1.87 25.78
N ARG A 302 0.15 2.92 25.34
CA ARG A 302 -0.90 2.87 24.30
C ARG A 302 -0.58 3.67 23.05
N ALA A 303 0.05 4.84 23.21
CA ALA A 303 0.34 5.79 22.16
C ALA A 303 1.80 5.73 21.68
N GLY A 304 2.72 5.17 22.47
CA GLY A 304 4.15 5.22 22.17
C GLY A 304 4.62 6.65 21.90
N CYS A 305 5.37 6.85 20.81
CA CYS A 305 5.89 8.15 20.39
C CYS A 305 4.82 9.23 20.15
N TRP A 306 3.56 8.86 19.92
CA TRP A 306 2.49 9.81 19.64
C TRP A 306 2.15 10.70 20.83
N GLY A 307 2.42 10.24 22.06
CA GLY A 307 2.22 11.03 23.28
C GLY A 307 3.03 12.33 23.32
N THR A 308 4.00 12.49 22.40
CA THR A 308 4.86 13.68 22.28
C THR A 308 4.42 14.65 21.18
N CYS A 309 3.42 14.28 20.37
CA CYS A 309 2.97 15.04 19.21
C CYS A 309 1.73 15.86 19.56
N HIS A 310 1.90 17.16 19.78
CA HIS A 310 0.84 18.08 20.15
C HIS A 310 0.51 19.05 19.03
N HIS A 311 -0.73 19.53 19.00
CA HIS A 311 -1.24 20.45 17.97
C HIS A 311 -0.50 21.81 17.93
N ASP A 312 0.16 22.17 19.03
CA ASP A 312 0.93 23.39 19.25
C ASP A 312 2.46 23.19 19.15
N ASN A 313 2.91 22.00 18.75
CA ASN A 313 4.31 21.80 18.36
C ASN A 313 4.62 22.62 17.10
N ARG A 314 5.89 22.94 16.88
CA ARG A 314 6.34 23.59 15.65
C ARG A 314 5.93 22.77 14.43
N ASP A 315 5.61 23.48 13.36
CA ASP A 315 5.08 22.97 12.09
C ASP A 315 3.64 22.41 12.17
N MET A 316 3.02 22.37 13.36
CA MET A 316 1.61 21.96 13.55
C MET A 316 0.66 23.18 13.53
N PRO A 317 -0.65 22.99 13.31
CA PRO A 317 -1.57 24.09 12.99
C PRO A 317 -1.74 25.15 14.08
N ALA A 318 -1.46 24.83 15.34
CA ALA A 318 -1.57 25.75 16.46
C ALA A 318 -0.21 26.13 17.08
N ALA A 319 0.87 25.98 16.31
CA ALA A 319 2.19 26.46 16.73
C ALA A 319 2.09 27.95 17.14
N PRO A 320 2.59 28.35 18.33
CA PRO A 320 2.52 29.74 18.75
C PRO A 320 3.45 30.63 17.94
N GLU A 321 2.99 31.85 17.65
CA GLU A 321 3.82 32.90 17.06
C GLU A 321 5.01 33.25 17.96
N GLN A 322 6.11 33.68 17.35
CA GLN A 322 7.33 34.03 18.09
C GLN A 322 7.08 35.12 19.15
N SER A 323 6.19 36.08 18.89
CA SER A 323 5.83 37.13 19.85
C SER A 323 5.14 36.59 21.11
N ALA A 324 4.36 35.51 20.99
CA ALA A 324 3.73 34.84 22.13
C ALA A 324 4.77 34.08 22.94
N ILE A 325 5.71 33.39 22.29
CA ILE A 325 6.86 32.75 22.93
C ILE A 325 7.70 33.79 23.67
N ASP A 326 7.95 34.95 23.05
CA ASP A 326 8.76 36.01 23.64
C ASP A 326 8.12 36.64 24.88
N ALA A 327 6.79 36.72 24.91
CA ALA A 327 6.00 37.19 26.04
C ALA A 327 5.81 36.15 27.16
N TYR A 328 6.15 34.88 26.91
CA TYR A 328 5.95 33.81 27.87
C TYR A 328 6.93 33.90 29.05
N GLY A 329 6.39 34.13 30.26
CA GLY A 329 7.20 34.41 31.45
C GLY A 329 8.13 33.28 31.90
N GLN A 330 7.90 32.04 31.43
CA GLN A 330 8.73 30.88 31.76
C GLN A 330 9.58 30.39 30.58
N LYS A 331 9.70 31.16 29.49
CA LYS A 331 10.47 30.75 28.29
C LYS A 331 11.95 30.44 28.55
N GLY A 332 12.51 30.94 29.66
CA GLY A 332 13.90 30.68 30.05
C GLY A 332 14.13 29.29 30.67
N GLN A 333 13.07 28.52 30.96
CA GLN A 333 13.19 27.19 31.56
C GLN A 333 13.47 26.08 30.53
N VAL A 334 13.19 26.31 29.25
CA VAL A 334 13.38 25.36 28.14
C VAL A 334 13.80 26.10 26.87
N ASN A 335 14.44 25.42 25.92
CA ASN A 335 14.84 26.02 24.65
C ASN A 335 13.67 26.13 23.64
N MET A 336 13.10 27.33 23.57
CA MET A 336 12.04 27.68 22.59
C MET A 336 12.55 28.47 21.38
N SER A 337 13.86 28.56 21.16
CA SER A 337 14.45 29.41 20.10
C SER A 337 14.06 29.01 18.67
N LYS A 338 13.65 27.75 18.47
CA LYS A 338 13.18 27.21 17.18
C LYS A 338 11.70 26.79 17.27
N GLY A 339 10.92 27.52 18.07
CA GLY A 339 9.54 27.18 18.40
C GLY A 339 9.42 26.05 19.42
N ILE A 340 8.18 25.64 19.68
CA ILE A 340 7.85 24.57 20.61
C ILE A 340 8.20 23.23 19.97
N THR A 341 9.03 22.41 20.62
CA THR A 341 9.54 21.18 20.02
C THR A 341 8.62 19.99 20.27
N LYS A 342 9.01 19.03 21.09
CA LYS A 342 8.13 17.95 21.58
C LYS A 342 8.11 18.04 23.10
N TYR A 343 6.98 17.70 23.71
CA TYR A 343 6.85 17.61 25.16
C TYR A 343 5.84 16.51 25.51
N ILE A 344 5.78 16.12 26.77
CA ILE A 344 4.78 15.20 27.32
C ILE A 344 3.98 15.87 28.44
N THR A 345 2.85 15.27 28.80
CA THR A 345 1.87 15.85 29.72
C THR A 345 2.44 16.09 31.12
N GLU A 346 3.38 15.26 31.55
CA GLU A 346 4.10 15.31 32.82
C GLU A 346 4.79 16.66 33.04
N SER A 347 5.26 17.28 31.97
CA SER A 347 5.91 18.59 32.04
C SER A 347 4.93 19.77 32.12
N ARG A 348 3.62 19.52 31.98
CA ARG A 348 2.57 20.54 31.89
C ARG A 348 1.62 20.47 33.07
N THR A 349 1.16 21.63 33.53
CA THR A 349 0.06 21.73 34.49
C THR A 349 -1.28 21.33 33.86
N LYS A 350 -1.39 21.49 32.52
CA LYS A 350 -2.57 21.08 31.74
C LYS A 350 -2.23 21.02 30.24
N VAL A 351 -2.84 20.07 29.52
CA VAL A 351 -2.94 20.03 28.05
C VAL A 351 -4.41 20.13 27.65
N GLU A 352 -4.78 21.09 26.80
CA GLU A 352 -6.13 21.26 26.29
C GLU A 352 -6.37 20.28 25.13
N ILE A 353 -7.10 19.20 25.40
CA ILE A 353 -7.40 18.13 24.44
C ILE A 353 -8.78 18.23 23.79
N LYS A 354 -9.62 19.17 24.23
CA LYS A 354 -11.04 19.22 23.80
C LYS A 354 -11.34 20.34 22.82
N GLY A 355 -10.55 21.42 22.81
CA GLY A 355 -10.72 22.54 21.87
C GLY A 355 -12.05 23.30 22.02
N ARG A 356 -12.76 23.11 23.15
CA ARG A 356 -14.14 23.61 23.34
C ARG A 356 -14.20 25.12 23.26
N ARG A 357 -15.27 25.65 22.65
CA ARG A 357 -15.54 27.09 22.55
C ARG A 357 -14.38 27.87 21.90
N GLY A 358 -13.71 27.27 20.92
CA GLY A 358 -12.59 27.88 20.20
C GLY A 358 -11.28 27.93 20.99
N LYS A 359 -11.17 27.16 22.08
CA LYS A 359 -9.88 27.01 22.76
C LYS A 359 -8.88 26.33 21.85
N VAL A 360 -7.66 26.86 21.84
CA VAL A 360 -6.53 26.28 21.11
C VAL A 360 -6.11 24.98 21.79
N LEU A 361 -5.85 23.95 20.99
CA LEU A 361 -5.40 22.64 21.44
C LEU A 361 -3.91 22.69 21.84
N GLY A 362 -3.53 21.91 22.84
CA GLY A 362 -2.17 21.86 23.37
C GLY A 362 -1.99 22.51 24.75
N GLY A 363 -0.75 22.74 25.15
CA GLY A 363 -0.35 23.18 26.48
C GLY A 363 1.06 23.77 26.53
N TRP A 364 1.56 24.33 25.44
CA TRP A 364 2.92 24.89 25.36
C TRP A 364 3.18 25.97 26.42
N ASP A 365 2.15 26.75 26.79
CA ASP A 365 2.21 27.85 27.76
C ASP A 365 1.83 27.42 29.19
N LYS A 366 1.81 26.11 29.46
CA LYS A 366 1.40 25.51 30.74
C LYS A 366 2.53 24.73 31.42
N LEU A 367 3.78 25.13 31.20
CA LEU A 367 4.95 24.49 31.79
C LEU A 367 4.86 24.45 33.33
N LYS A 368 5.22 23.32 33.94
CA LYS A 368 5.40 23.21 35.39
C LYS A 368 6.64 24.01 35.85
N SER A 369 6.86 24.15 37.15
CA SER A 369 8.11 24.74 37.64
C SER A 369 9.31 23.86 37.30
N SER A 370 10.52 24.45 37.25
CA SER A 370 11.74 23.70 36.93
C SER A 370 12.03 22.58 37.92
N ASP A 371 11.66 22.73 39.19
CA ASP A 371 11.84 21.71 40.22
C ASP A 371 10.88 20.53 40.02
N GLU A 372 9.62 20.80 39.64
CA GLU A 372 8.66 19.75 39.28
C GLU A 372 9.12 19.00 38.02
N VAL A 373 9.57 19.71 36.98
CA VAL A 373 10.07 19.06 35.75
C VAL A 373 11.29 18.19 36.05
N LYS A 374 12.24 18.66 36.87
CA LYS A 374 13.38 17.84 37.30
C LYS A 374 12.94 16.62 38.09
N LEU A 375 11.90 16.73 38.92
CA LEU A 375 11.36 15.59 39.65
C LEU A 375 10.84 14.52 38.70
N GLU A 376 10.06 14.89 37.67
CA GLU A 376 9.58 13.93 36.65
C GLU A 376 10.74 13.19 35.97
N LEU A 377 11.83 13.91 35.63
CA LEU A 377 13.04 13.34 35.05
C LEU A 377 13.71 12.34 36.01
N THR A 378 13.90 12.71 37.29
CA THR A 378 14.51 11.83 38.29
C THR A 378 13.66 10.59 38.62
N GLU A 379 12.35 10.68 38.43
CA GLU A 379 11.42 9.56 38.62
C GLU A 379 11.29 8.69 37.35
N GLY A 380 12.08 8.97 36.30
CA GLY A 380 12.12 8.17 35.08
C GLY A 380 10.95 8.41 34.13
N ARG A 381 10.15 9.47 34.33
CA ARG A 381 8.98 9.80 33.52
C ARG A 381 9.34 10.72 32.37
N PHE A 382 10.09 10.18 31.42
CA PHE A 382 10.48 10.85 30.19
C PHE A 382 10.58 9.82 29.06
N MET A 383 10.81 10.28 27.83
CA MET A 383 11.09 9.40 26.70
C MET A 383 12.53 9.57 26.25
N ASP A 384 13.30 8.48 26.26
CA ASP A 384 14.61 8.43 25.59
C ASP A 384 14.41 8.74 24.12
N LEU A 385 15.36 9.45 23.51
CA LEU A 385 15.34 9.78 22.10
C LEU A 385 16.73 9.58 21.49
N TYR A 386 16.80 8.67 20.53
CA TYR A 386 17.96 8.46 19.69
C TYR A 386 17.67 8.95 18.28
N ARG A 387 18.62 9.60 17.64
CA ARG A 387 18.49 10.00 16.23
C ARG A 387 19.78 9.76 15.47
N TYR A 388 19.64 9.17 14.29
CA TYR A 388 20.70 9.01 13.32
C TYR A 388 20.44 9.87 12.10
N LYS A 389 21.47 10.57 11.64
CA LYS A 389 21.49 11.35 10.41
C LYS A 389 22.44 10.69 9.42
N ALA A 390 21.89 10.01 8.42
CA ALA A 390 22.68 9.13 7.55
C ALA A 390 23.66 9.89 6.64
N GLY A 391 23.30 11.10 6.18
CA GLY A 391 24.13 11.86 5.26
C GLY A 391 25.37 12.48 5.93
N THR A 392 25.22 12.95 7.18
CA THR A 392 26.35 13.45 7.98
C THR A 392 26.99 12.38 8.87
N ASN A 393 26.47 11.15 8.86
CA ASN A 393 26.87 10.05 9.74
C ASN A 393 26.90 10.46 11.24
N THR A 394 25.88 11.20 11.68
CA THR A 394 25.82 11.75 13.04
C THR A 394 24.83 10.95 13.89
N SER A 395 25.31 10.48 15.04
CA SER A 395 24.48 9.82 16.07
C SER A 395 24.21 10.79 17.21
N GLU A 396 22.94 10.95 17.58
CA GLU A 396 22.49 11.85 18.63
C GLU A 396 21.67 11.10 19.67
N ASN A 397 21.87 11.48 20.93
CA ASN A 397 21.16 11.00 22.11
C ASN A 397 20.56 12.19 22.89
N GLY A 398 19.39 11.99 23.49
CA GLY A 398 18.75 12.90 24.42
C GLY A 398 17.39 12.39 24.87
N SER A 399 16.51 13.29 25.29
CA SER A 399 15.23 12.93 25.90
C SER A 399 14.11 13.88 25.50
N ILE A 400 12.88 13.46 25.78
CA ILE A 400 11.68 14.29 25.68
C ILE A 400 10.95 14.30 27.02
N LEU A 401 10.85 15.49 27.60
CA LEU A 401 10.03 15.78 28.77
C LEU A 401 9.29 17.11 28.59
N ALA A 402 9.96 18.22 28.91
CA ALA A 402 9.43 19.57 28.74
C ALA A 402 9.71 20.15 27.35
N GLU A 403 10.75 19.64 26.71
CA GLU A 403 11.22 19.90 25.36
C GLU A 403 11.95 18.67 24.83
N ARG A 404 12.34 18.72 23.55
CA ARG A 404 13.26 17.75 22.94
C ARG A 404 14.71 18.20 23.12
N THR A 405 15.48 17.44 23.89
CA THR A 405 16.93 17.60 24.00
C THR A 405 17.63 16.58 23.10
N LEU A 406 18.73 16.97 22.45
CA LEU A 406 19.57 16.09 21.63
C LEU A 406 21.01 16.62 21.67
N SER A 407 21.95 15.70 21.83
CA SER A 407 23.39 15.94 21.82
C SER A 407 24.09 14.82 21.04
N GLU A 408 25.26 15.07 20.47
CA GLU A 408 26.00 14.04 19.73
C GLU A 408 26.61 13.00 20.69
N GLY A 409 26.61 11.72 20.28
CA GLY A 409 27.15 10.61 21.07
C GLY A 409 26.09 9.88 21.92
N GLY A 410 26.53 9.04 22.86
CA GLY A 410 25.66 8.25 23.75
C GLY A 410 24.99 7.01 23.12
N VAL A 411 24.91 6.98 21.80
CA VAL A 411 24.42 5.88 20.98
C VAL A 411 25.27 5.80 19.71
N GLU A 412 25.39 4.61 19.15
CA GLU A 412 26.10 4.40 17.89
C GLU A 412 25.15 3.89 16.83
N PHE A 413 25.30 4.42 15.62
CA PHE A 413 24.62 3.94 14.45
C PHE A 413 25.60 3.72 13.32
N THR A 414 25.27 2.77 12.46
CA THR A 414 25.92 2.61 11.15
C THR A 414 24.82 2.46 10.10
N SER A 415 25.09 2.93 8.89
CA SER A 415 24.22 2.66 7.76
C SER A 415 24.98 2.25 6.54
N SER A 416 24.33 1.42 5.73
CA SER A 416 24.75 1.12 4.37
C SER A 416 23.53 1.14 3.46
N LYS A 417 23.74 1.48 2.19
CA LYS A 417 22.74 1.31 1.15
C LYS A 417 23.15 0.11 0.30
N GLN A 418 22.34 -0.95 0.32
CA GLN A 418 22.58 -2.22 -0.36
C GLN A 418 21.59 -2.32 -1.51
N GLY A 419 22.05 -2.04 -2.74
CA GLY A 419 21.14 -1.84 -3.87
C GLY A 419 20.21 -0.65 -3.61
N ASN A 420 18.89 -0.89 -3.63
CA ASN A 420 17.88 0.12 -3.28
C ASN A 420 17.44 0.06 -1.81
N THR A 421 17.98 -0.85 -1.01
CA THR A 421 17.58 -1.03 0.39
C THR A 421 18.50 -0.25 1.32
N TRP A 422 17.93 0.57 2.20
CA TRP A 422 18.63 1.13 3.35
C TRP A 422 18.75 0.08 4.44
N VAL A 423 19.94 -0.08 5.00
CA VAL A 423 20.20 -0.89 6.19
C VAL A 423 20.81 0.01 7.24
N VAL A 424 20.12 0.19 8.37
CA VAL A 424 20.61 0.97 9.51
C VAL A 424 20.69 0.05 10.73
N GLU A 425 21.87 -0.01 11.34
CA GLU A 425 22.09 -0.69 12.60
C GLU A 425 22.31 0.33 13.71
N MET A 426 21.80 0.02 14.89
CA MET A 426 21.97 0.77 16.12
C MET A 426 22.62 -0.13 17.17
N ARG A 427 23.55 0.44 17.95
CA ARG A 427 24.11 -0.14 19.16
C ARG A 427 23.98 0.87 20.31
N ARG A 428 23.39 0.43 21.41
CA ARG A 428 23.18 1.25 22.63
C ARG A 428 23.49 0.41 23.86
N LYS A 429 24.22 0.96 24.84
CA LYS A 429 24.41 0.27 26.12
C LYS A 429 23.07 -0.01 26.80
N LEU A 430 22.92 -1.17 27.44
CA LEU A 430 21.77 -1.48 28.29
C LEU A 430 21.80 -0.60 29.55
N LYS A 431 22.99 -0.51 30.15
CA LYS A 431 23.27 0.41 31.26
C LYS A 431 24.01 1.63 30.74
N SER A 432 23.30 2.74 30.61
CA SER A 432 23.87 3.98 30.09
C SER A 432 24.48 4.83 31.20
N ASP A 433 25.57 5.53 30.88
CA ASP A 433 26.22 6.50 31.76
C ASP A 433 25.62 7.92 31.60
N THR A 434 24.63 8.09 30.71
CA THR A 434 23.89 9.35 30.50
C THR A 434 22.73 9.46 31.50
N GLU A 435 22.60 10.59 32.18
CA GLU A 435 21.52 10.81 33.18
C GLU A 435 20.11 10.79 32.56
N ASP A 436 20.00 11.16 31.28
CA ASP A 436 18.74 11.24 30.52
C ASP A 436 18.51 10.00 29.63
N ASP A 437 19.05 8.84 30.02
CA ASP A 437 18.81 7.55 29.37
C ASP A 437 18.15 6.56 30.34
N ILE A 438 17.10 5.88 29.87
CA ILE A 438 16.45 4.79 30.59
C ILE A 438 17.40 3.59 30.70
N GLN A 439 17.60 3.12 31.91
CA GLN A 439 18.37 1.91 32.15
C GLN A 439 17.54 0.69 31.72
N LEU A 440 18.05 -0.05 30.74
CA LEU A 440 17.37 -1.23 30.17
C LEU A 440 17.72 -2.46 31.01
N ASP A 441 16.75 -2.87 31.81
CA ASP A 441 16.72 -4.12 32.55
C ASP A 441 16.06 -5.18 31.66
N ILE A 442 16.81 -6.22 31.31
CA ILE A 442 16.36 -7.30 30.44
C ILE A 442 15.16 -8.08 31.00
N THR A 443 14.82 -7.91 32.28
CA THR A 443 13.63 -8.53 32.88
C THR A 443 12.34 -7.74 32.66
N LYS A 444 12.44 -6.52 32.10
CA LYS A 444 11.31 -5.61 31.88
C LYS A 444 10.92 -5.52 30.42
N VAL A 445 9.73 -4.97 30.19
CA VAL A 445 9.20 -4.65 28.86
C VAL A 445 9.10 -3.13 28.75
N TYR A 446 9.50 -2.61 27.60
CA TYR A 446 9.58 -1.18 27.31
C TYR A 446 8.64 -0.79 26.17
N ASN A 447 8.23 0.48 26.14
CA ASN A 447 7.48 1.06 25.04
C ASN A 447 8.46 1.61 24.01
N LEU A 448 8.35 1.15 22.76
CA LEU A 448 9.20 1.54 21.65
C LEU A 448 8.36 2.11 20.52
N GLY A 449 8.84 3.20 19.93
CA GLY A 449 8.36 3.65 18.63
C GLY A 449 9.47 4.36 17.86
N PHE A 450 9.37 4.39 16.54
CA PHE A 450 10.39 4.97 15.69
C PHE A 450 9.79 5.72 14.51
N ALA A 451 10.60 6.59 13.92
CA ALA A 451 10.25 7.42 12.79
C ALA A 451 11.40 7.45 11.79
N ILE A 452 11.04 7.55 10.51
CA ILE A 452 11.98 7.75 9.41
C ILE A 452 11.60 9.05 8.72
N HIS A 453 12.51 10.01 8.75
CA HIS A 453 12.53 11.12 7.82
C HIS A 453 13.21 10.63 6.56
N ASP A 454 12.40 10.21 5.61
CA ASP A 454 12.84 9.76 4.29
C ASP A 454 12.84 10.92 3.30
N ASP A 455 13.53 10.77 2.18
CA ASP A 455 13.47 11.70 1.05
C ASP A 455 13.81 13.16 1.42
N TYR A 456 14.89 13.34 2.17
CA TYR A 456 15.38 14.66 2.62
C TYR A 456 14.34 15.45 3.43
N THR A 457 13.37 14.78 4.05
CA THR A 457 12.31 15.45 4.80
C THR A 457 12.79 15.93 6.18
N ASN A 458 12.10 16.93 6.71
CA ASN A 458 12.34 17.43 8.07
C ASN A 458 11.02 17.75 8.79
N GLY A 459 11.11 18.05 10.08
CA GLY A 459 9.94 18.47 10.87
C GLY A 459 8.85 17.40 10.91
N ARG A 460 7.60 17.81 10.65
CA ARG A 460 6.43 16.93 10.66
C ARG A 460 6.32 15.97 9.47
N PHE A 461 7.16 16.12 8.44
CA PHE A 461 7.01 15.39 7.17
C PHE A 461 7.60 13.96 7.17
N HIS A 462 7.63 13.29 8.32
CA HIS A 462 8.21 11.96 8.50
C HIS A 462 7.15 10.85 8.52
N HIS A 463 7.61 9.61 8.34
CA HIS A 463 6.82 8.42 8.61
C HIS A 463 7.09 7.94 10.03
N VAL A 464 6.09 7.41 10.70
CA VAL A 464 6.18 7.04 12.12
C VAL A 464 5.43 5.74 12.40
N SER A 465 5.99 4.96 13.31
CA SER A 465 5.46 3.67 13.76
C SER A 465 4.35 3.86 14.79
N LEU A 466 3.45 2.87 14.88
CA LEU A 466 2.62 2.74 16.08
C LEU A 466 3.52 2.40 17.29
N GLY A 467 3.00 2.54 18.51
CA GLY A 467 3.72 2.12 19.72
C GLY A 467 3.74 0.59 19.82
N TYR A 468 4.92 0.02 20.07
CA TYR A 468 5.15 -1.42 20.24
C TYR A 468 5.84 -1.73 21.56
N LYS A 469 5.69 -2.95 22.06
CA LYS A 469 6.40 -3.46 23.23
C LYS A 469 7.74 -4.09 22.83
N LEU A 470 8.85 -3.59 23.40
CA LEU A 470 10.19 -4.16 23.34
C LEU A 470 10.43 -5.02 24.58
N GLY A 471 10.73 -6.30 24.39
CA GLY A 471 11.15 -7.22 25.45
C GLY A 471 12.49 -7.87 25.14
N PHE A 472 13.11 -8.48 26.15
CA PHE A 472 14.36 -9.22 26.02
C PHE A 472 14.12 -10.69 26.34
N ASP A 473 14.50 -11.58 25.42
CA ASP A 473 14.25 -13.02 25.49
C ASP A 473 12.78 -13.36 25.83
N ASN A 474 11.86 -12.52 25.37
CA ASN A 474 10.43 -12.59 25.64
C ASN A 474 9.65 -12.70 24.33
N GLY A 475 9.24 -13.92 23.97
CA GLY A 475 8.48 -14.19 22.75
C GLY A 475 7.09 -13.58 22.70
N ASP A 476 6.54 -13.12 23.85
CA ASP A 476 5.26 -12.44 23.92
C ASP A 476 5.36 -10.94 23.60
N ALA A 477 6.58 -10.38 23.62
CA ALA A 477 6.81 -8.99 23.23
C ALA A 477 6.70 -8.82 21.71
N GLU A 478 6.16 -7.69 21.27
CA GLU A 478 5.96 -7.42 19.85
C GLU A 478 7.29 -7.29 19.10
N ILE A 479 8.31 -6.74 19.76
CA ILE A 479 9.70 -6.74 19.32
C ILE A 479 10.52 -7.45 20.40
N ASN A 480 11.09 -8.60 20.06
CA ASN A 480 11.87 -9.40 20.99
C ASN A 480 13.37 -9.26 20.68
N ALA A 481 14.11 -8.61 21.56
CA ALA A 481 15.56 -8.63 21.55
C ALA A 481 16.04 -10.00 22.04
N VAL A 482 16.61 -10.80 21.14
CA VAL A 482 17.13 -12.14 21.49
C VAL A 482 18.60 -12.09 21.89
N LYS A 483 19.00 -12.89 22.88
CA LYS A 483 20.40 -12.94 23.33
C LYS A 483 21.31 -13.52 22.25
N LYS A 484 22.23 -12.72 21.74
CA LYS A 484 23.25 -13.08 20.72
C LYS A 484 24.54 -12.31 21.00
N GLN A 485 25.68 -12.98 20.86
CA GLN A 485 26.99 -12.36 21.04
C GLN A 485 27.44 -11.71 19.74
N ALA A 486 27.89 -10.45 19.80
CA ALA A 486 28.55 -9.80 18.67
C ALA A 486 29.93 -10.43 18.44
N SER A 487 30.27 -10.72 17.19
CA SER A 487 31.63 -11.16 16.85
C SER A 487 32.60 -9.99 17.03
N ALA A 488 33.75 -10.24 17.66
CA ALA A 488 34.81 -9.24 17.78
C ALA A 488 35.31 -8.83 16.39
N THR A 489 34.94 -7.64 15.91
CA THR A 489 35.39 -7.12 14.63
C THR A 489 36.86 -6.68 14.73
N ASN A 490 37.77 -7.53 14.26
CA ASN A 490 39.12 -7.11 13.91
C ASN A 490 39.05 -6.20 12.68
N ALA A 491 39.47 -4.95 12.85
CA ALA A 491 39.76 -4.06 11.75
C ALA A 491 40.91 -4.63 10.89
N THR A 492 40.84 -4.38 9.57
CA THR A 492 41.85 -4.56 8.49
C THR A 492 41.86 -5.91 7.74
N VAL A 493 41.64 -5.90 6.41
CA VAL A 493 42.62 -5.72 5.31
C VAL A 493 41.89 -5.98 3.97
N ALA A 494 42.17 -5.14 2.96
CA ALA A 494 41.62 -5.15 1.60
C ALA A 494 41.87 -6.45 0.80
N PRO A 495 41.09 -6.76 -0.24
CA PRO A 495 41.52 -7.64 -1.31
C PRO A 495 41.93 -6.88 -2.58
N ALA A 496 42.81 -7.55 -3.31
CA ALA A 496 43.58 -7.06 -4.43
C ALA A 496 42.79 -6.96 -5.74
N THR A 497 43.35 -6.14 -6.62
CA THR A 497 43.01 -5.90 -8.01
C THR A 497 42.84 -7.18 -8.85
N SER A 498 41.73 -7.27 -9.60
CA SER A 498 41.63 -8.07 -10.82
C SER A 498 41.03 -7.24 -11.96
N THR A 499 41.80 -7.10 -13.03
CA THR A 499 41.50 -6.41 -14.29
C THR A 499 40.31 -7.03 -15.03
N PRO A 500 39.45 -6.27 -15.73
CA PRO A 500 38.42 -6.85 -16.60
C PRO A 500 39.03 -7.33 -17.92
N ALA A 501 38.77 -8.58 -18.28
CA ALA A 501 38.99 -9.08 -19.63
C ALA A 501 37.74 -8.78 -20.49
N ALA A 502 37.98 -8.26 -21.69
CA ALA A 502 36.96 -7.94 -22.67
C ALA A 502 36.19 -9.21 -23.10
N ALA A 503 34.85 -9.15 -23.06
CA ALA A 503 33.99 -10.15 -23.67
C ALA A 503 33.48 -9.62 -25.01
N THR A 504 33.85 -10.34 -26.06
CA THR A 504 33.37 -10.24 -27.43
C THR A 504 31.93 -10.74 -27.55
N SER A 505 31.13 -10.04 -28.35
CA SER A 505 29.78 -10.39 -28.76
C SER A 505 29.75 -11.69 -29.59
N GLY A 506 28.90 -12.64 -29.19
CA GLY A 506 28.60 -13.85 -29.95
C GLY A 506 27.12 -14.16 -29.89
N GLY A 507 26.42 -13.98 -31.01
CA GLY A 507 25.01 -14.35 -31.15
C GLY A 507 24.81 -15.86 -31.13
N GLY A 508 23.90 -16.34 -30.29
CA GLY A 508 23.43 -17.71 -30.26
C GLY A 508 21.93 -17.78 -30.55
N SER A 509 21.56 -18.52 -31.60
CA SER A 509 20.18 -18.84 -32.00
C SER A 509 19.48 -19.77 -31.01
N ALA A 510 18.14 -19.75 -30.98
CA ALA A 510 17.30 -20.48 -30.02
C ALA A 510 17.50 -22.01 -29.95
N SER A 511 18.08 -22.63 -30.98
CA SER A 511 18.11 -24.10 -31.15
C SER A 511 19.18 -24.87 -30.35
N ASN A 512 20.00 -24.21 -29.54
CA ASN A 512 21.08 -24.83 -28.73
C ASN A 512 20.91 -24.61 -27.22
N ILE A 513 19.68 -24.65 -26.73
CA ILE A 513 19.36 -24.47 -25.30
C ILE A 513 19.19 -25.84 -24.63
N ASP A 514 19.99 -26.10 -23.58
CA ASP A 514 19.84 -27.28 -22.73
C ASP A 514 18.71 -27.07 -21.72
N TRP A 515 17.48 -27.37 -22.15
CA TRP A 515 16.28 -27.20 -21.33
C TRP A 515 16.24 -28.08 -20.07
N SER A 516 17.13 -29.08 -19.93
CA SER A 516 17.18 -29.92 -18.72
C SER A 516 17.59 -29.16 -17.46
N LYS A 517 18.17 -27.96 -17.62
CA LYS A 517 18.56 -27.05 -16.55
C LYS A 517 17.53 -25.95 -16.27
N ALA A 518 16.47 -25.88 -17.06
CA ALA A 518 15.46 -24.85 -16.91
C ALA A 518 14.62 -25.09 -15.67
N SER A 519 14.24 -24.02 -14.99
CA SER A 519 13.11 -24.09 -14.08
C SER A 519 11.84 -24.34 -14.89
N SER A 520 11.00 -25.26 -14.42
CA SER A 520 9.78 -25.67 -15.08
C SER A 520 8.56 -25.45 -14.18
N ARG A 521 7.47 -24.95 -14.75
CA ARG A 521 6.17 -24.80 -14.08
C ARG A 521 5.03 -25.15 -15.02
N ASP A 522 4.08 -25.94 -14.54
CA ASP A 522 2.81 -26.16 -15.23
C ASP A 522 1.83 -25.02 -14.93
N ILE A 523 1.29 -24.41 -15.97
CA ILE A 523 0.31 -23.33 -15.92
C ILE A 523 -0.92 -23.75 -16.73
N THR A 524 -2.08 -23.73 -16.08
CA THR A 524 -3.35 -24.01 -16.77
C THR A 524 -3.94 -22.71 -17.33
N LEU A 525 -3.99 -22.60 -18.65
CA LEU A 525 -4.75 -21.57 -19.35
C LEU A 525 -6.22 -21.96 -19.37
N PHE A 526 -7.11 -20.98 -19.27
CA PHE A 526 -8.55 -21.20 -19.34
C PHE A 526 -9.21 -20.24 -20.33
N TYR A 527 -10.35 -20.65 -20.87
CA TYR A 527 -11.16 -19.82 -21.74
C TYR A 527 -11.95 -18.78 -20.91
N PRO A 528 -11.73 -17.47 -21.09
CA PRO A 528 -12.34 -16.45 -20.22
C PRO A 528 -13.75 -16.04 -20.68
N GLY A 529 -14.17 -16.34 -21.91
CA GLY A 529 -15.47 -15.89 -22.42
C GLY A 529 -15.53 -14.35 -22.54
N GLN A 530 -16.51 -13.72 -21.89
CA GLN A 530 -16.73 -12.26 -21.89
C GLN A 530 -16.40 -11.58 -20.56
N SER A 531 -15.58 -12.20 -19.72
CA SER A 531 -15.14 -11.60 -18.45
C SER A 531 -14.09 -10.51 -18.68
N SER A 532 -14.47 -9.27 -18.40
CA SER A 532 -13.54 -8.13 -18.40
C SER A 532 -13.02 -7.80 -17.00
N MET A 533 -12.09 -6.87 -16.92
CA MET A 533 -11.58 -6.30 -15.69
C MET A 533 -12.69 -5.68 -14.83
N GLU A 534 -13.67 -5.01 -15.44
CA GLU A 534 -14.81 -4.40 -14.72
C GLU A 534 -15.69 -5.43 -14.03
N TRP A 535 -15.85 -6.63 -14.62
CA TRP A 535 -16.68 -7.69 -14.06
C TRP A 535 -16.20 -8.11 -12.66
N ILE A 536 -14.87 -8.13 -12.43
CA ILE A 536 -14.26 -8.48 -11.14
C ILE A 536 -14.74 -7.52 -10.02
N PHE A 537 -15.03 -6.26 -10.35
CA PHE A 537 -15.47 -5.23 -9.40
C PHE A 537 -16.98 -5.21 -9.16
N LYS A 538 -17.74 -6.05 -9.87
CA LYS A 538 -19.19 -6.15 -9.71
C LYS A 538 -19.53 -7.24 -8.70
N GLY A 539 -19.60 -6.84 -7.42
CA GLY A 539 -19.77 -7.76 -6.28
C GLY A 539 -21.00 -8.68 -6.30
N SER A 540 -22.01 -8.39 -7.12
CA SER A 540 -23.15 -9.27 -7.35
C SER A 540 -22.85 -10.42 -8.33
N GLU A 541 -21.80 -10.29 -9.13
CA GLU A 541 -21.42 -11.23 -10.19
C GLU A 541 -20.07 -11.90 -9.93
N HIS A 542 -19.17 -11.22 -9.20
CA HIS A 542 -17.89 -11.77 -8.79
C HIS A 542 -17.50 -11.35 -7.37
N GLY A 543 -17.13 -12.32 -6.52
CA GLY A 543 -16.75 -12.08 -5.12
C GLY A 543 -15.34 -11.49 -4.94
N GLY A 544 -14.54 -11.46 -6.01
CA GLY A 544 -13.12 -11.12 -5.99
C GLY A 544 -12.79 -9.67 -5.68
N LYS A 545 -13.75 -8.72 -5.76
CA LYS A 545 -13.46 -7.29 -5.53
C LYS A 545 -12.68 -7.01 -4.25
N ARG A 546 -13.13 -7.54 -3.11
CA ARG A 546 -12.49 -7.26 -1.80
C ARG A 546 -11.08 -7.84 -1.70
N PRO A 547 -10.85 -9.14 -1.99
CA PRO A 547 -9.49 -9.69 -1.96
C PRO A 547 -8.58 -9.03 -3.01
N PHE A 548 -9.07 -8.80 -4.23
CA PHE A 548 -8.33 -8.14 -5.30
C PHE A 548 -7.88 -6.72 -4.93
N GLN A 549 -8.77 -5.93 -4.29
CA GLN A 549 -8.41 -4.61 -3.76
C GLN A 549 -7.46 -4.69 -2.56
N GLY A 550 -7.44 -5.82 -1.85
CA GLY A 550 -6.52 -6.11 -0.76
C GLY A 550 -5.15 -6.65 -1.20
N GLY A 551 -4.89 -6.76 -2.50
CA GLY A 551 -3.60 -7.21 -3.05
C GLY A 551 -3.51 -8.72 -3.36
N GLU A 552 -4.60 -9.48 -3.21
CA GLU A 552 -4.64 -10.87 -3.66
C GLU A 552 -4.62 -10.94 -5.19
N THR A 553 -3.84 -11.88 -5.73
CA THR A 553 -3.74 -12.11 -7.17
C THR A 553 -4.87 -13.01 -7.65
N CYS A 554 -5.20 -12.97 -8.95
CA CYS A 554 -6.16 -13.93 -9.50
C CYS A 554 -5.67 -15.37 -9.31
N ALA A 555 -4.35 -15.60 -9.43
CA ALA A 555 -3.72 -16.90 -9.20
C ALA A 555 -3.91 -17.43 -7.77
N SER A 556 -3.79 -16.58 -6.74
CA SER A 556 -3.92 -17.03 -5.34
C SER A 556 -5.28 -17.67 -5.03
N CYS A 557 -6.33 -17.26 -5.76
CA CYS A 557 -7.67 -17.79 -5.63
C CYS A 557 -7.99 -18.90 -6.65
N HIS A 558 -7.56 -18.73 -7.91
CA HIS A 558 -8.09 -19.48 -9.04
C HIS A 558 -7.12 -20.47 -9.70
N ASP A 559 -5.83 -20.50 -9.33
CA ASP A 559 -4.82 -21.32 -10.02
C ASP A 559 -5.20 -22.81 -10.08
N LYS A 560 -5.74 -23.34 -8.96
CA LYS A 560 -6.14 -24.74 -8.85
C LYS A 560 -7.49 -25.07 -9.50
N GLU A 561 -8.28 -24.07 -9.88
CA GLU A 561 -9.61 -24.26 -10.49
C GLU A 561 -9.72 -23.70 -11.91
N ALA A 562 -8.62 -23.27 -12.52
CA ALA A 562 -8.59 -22.69 -13.87
C ALA A 562 -9.25 -23.61 -14.92
N ALA A 563 -8.97 -24.92 -14.88
CA ALA A 563 -9.59 -25.89 -15.77
C ALA A 563 -11.11 -25.95 -15.60
N ASP A 564 -11.60 -26.03 -14.36
CA ASP A 564 -13.02 -26.09 -14.03
C ASP A 564 -13.75 -24.80 -14.43
N MET A 565 -13.11 -23.64 -14.25
CA MET A 565 -13.65 -22.36 -14.70
C MET A 565 -13.81 -22.36 -16.22
N GLY A 566 -12.75 -22.72 -16.95
CA GLY A 566 -12.77 -22.81 -18.40
C GLY A 566 -13.89 -23.73 -18.90
N GLN A 567 -14.07 -24.88 -18.27
CA GLN A 567 -15.12 -25.84 -18.61
C GLN A 567 -16.54 -25.29 -18.42
N LYS A 568 -16.79 -24.58 -17.30
CA LYS A 568 -18.09 -23.92 -17.05
C LYS A 568 -18.37 -22.81 -18.06
N ILE A 569 -17.33 -22.14 -18.56
CA ILE A 569 -17.47 -21.06 -19.53
C ILE A 569 -17.77 -21.62 -20.92
N VAL A 570 -17.01 -22.61 -21.40
CA VAL A 570 -17.27 -23.20 -22.74
C VAL A 570 -18.58 -23.98 -22.84
N THR A 571 -19.19 -24.35 -21.71
CA THR A 571 -20.52 -24.98 -21.68
C THR A 571 -21.66 -23.97 -21.58
N GLY A 572 -21.36 -22.67 -21.44
CA GLY A 572 -22.36 -21.61 -21.29
C GLY A 572 -22.98 -21.52 -19.90
N GLU A 573 -22.48 -22.24 -18.90
CA GLU A 573 -22.95 -22.11 -17.52
C GLU A 573 -22.64 -20.71 -16.96
N LYS A 574 -21.51 -20.12 -17.39
CA LYS A 574 -21.02 -18.81 -16.94
C LYS A 574 -20.36 -18.05 -18.09
N LEU A 575 -20.51 -16.72 -18.10
CA LEU A 575 -19.66 -15.75 -18.81
C LEU A 575 -19.52 -15.88 -20.35
N GLU A 576 -20.10 -16.89 -20.98
CA GLU A 576 -20.19 -17.01 -22.43
C GLU A 576 -21.66 -17.23 -22.84
N PRO A 577 -22.34 -16.19 -23.36
CA PRO A 577 -23.72 -16.32 -23.80
C PRO A 577 -23.86 -17.10 -25.12
N THR A 578 -22.78 -17.24 -25.89
CA THR A 578 -22.75 -17.91 -27.19
C THR A 578 -21.63 -18.95 -27.26
N PRO A 579 -21.74 -20.08 -26.53
CA PRO A 579 -20.66 -21.04 -26.45
C PRO A 579 -20.37 -21.71 -27.79
N ILE A 580 -19.09 -21.95 -28.09
CA ILE A 580 -18.65 -22.66 -29.29
C ILE A 580 -18.72 -24.17 -29.01
N PRO A 581 -19.59 -24.93 -29.71
CA PRO A 581 -19.69 -26.36 -29.50
C PRO A 581 -18.34 -27.04 -29.71
N GLY A 582 -17.91 -27.87 -28.75
CA GLY A 582 -16.65 -28.63 -28.84
C GLY A 582 -15.39 -27.86 -28.45
N LYS A 583 -15.44 -26.54 -28.22
CA LYS A 583 -14.26 -25.77 -27.80
C LYS A 583 -13.79 -26.26 -26.42
N ARG A 584 -12.49 -26.55 -26.31
CA ARG A 584 -11.90 -26.97 -25.02
C ARG A 584 -11.90 -25.83 -24.01
N GLY A 585 -12.18 -26.15 -22.74
CA GLY A 585 -12.22 -25.17 -21.66
C GLY A 585 -10.86 -24.64 -21.22
N SER A 586 -9.81 -25.45 -21.33
CA SER A 586 -8.50 -25.14 -20.78
C SER A 586 -7.35 -25.81 -21.54
N ILE A 587 -6.14 -25.28 -21.34
CA ILE A 587 -4.89 -25.78 -21.91
C ILE A 587 -3.89 -25.93 -20.76
N PRO A 588 -3.49 -27.16 -20.38
CA PRO A 588 -2.32 -27.33 -19.53
C PRO A 588 -1.07 -27.03 -20.36
N VAL A 589 -0.26 -26.08 -19.90
CA VAL A 589 0.97 -25.65 -20.57
C VAL A 589 2.13 -25.80 -19.60
N THR A 590 3.16 -26.56 -19.99
CA THR A 590 4.45 -26.56 -19.29
C THR A 590 5.26 -25.36 -19.77
N VAL A 591 5.70 -24.51 -18.85
CA VAL A 591 6.50 -23.33 -19.12
C VAL A 591 7.87 -23.50 -18.48
N GLU A 592 8.92 -23.42 -19.29
CA GLU A 592 10.30 -23.50 -18.84
C GLU A 592 11.01 -22.18 -19.10
N THR A 593 11.80 -21.73 -18.11
CA THR A 593 12.45 -20.42 -18.14
C THR A 593 13.91 -20.51 -17.75
N MET A 594 14.77 -19.86 -18.52
CA MET A 594 16.20 -19.67 -18.23
C MET A 594 16.67 -18.29 -18.67
N HIS A 595 17.83 -17.87 -18.21
CA HIS A 595 18.50 -16.67 -18.71
C HIS A 595 20.02 -16.84 -18.78
N ASP A 596 20.66 -15.91 -19.47
CA ASP A 596 22.06 -15.56 -19.25
C ASP A 596 22.14 -14.05 -18.91
N ASP A 597 23.33 -13.45 -19.00
CA ASP A 597 23.53 -12.02 -18.70
C ASP A 597 22.88 -11.08 -19.73
N ALA A 598 22.45 -11.60 -20.88
CA ALA A 598 21.95 -10.82 -22.01
C ALA A 598 20.53 -11.19 -22.44
N LYS A 599 20.09 -12.43 -22.27
CA LYS A 599 18.87 -12.98 -22.87
C LYS A 599 18.00 -13.73 -21.87
N LEU A 600 16.70 -13.60 -22.06
CA LEU A 600 15.65 -14.46 -21.49
C LEU A 600 15.28 -15.53 -22.51
N TYR A 601 15.18 -16.77 -22.03
CA TYR A 601 14.78 -17.95 -22.79
C TYR A 601 13.51 -18.54 -22.19
N MET A 602 12.49 -18.76 -23.00
CA MET A 602 11.24 -19.39 -22.56
C MET A 602 10.82 -20.51 -23.52
N ARG A 603 10.33 -21.63 -22.98
CA ARG A 603 9.72 -22.71 -23.75
C ARG A 603 8.32 -23.02 -23.23
N PHE A 604 7.36 -23.11 -24.14
CA PHE A 604 5.96 -23.40 -23.87
C PHE A 604 5.58 -24.71 -24.56
N GLN A 605 5.04 -25.67 -23.82
CA GLN A 605 4.65 -26.97 -24.36
C GLN A 605 3.22 -27.34 -23.97
N TRP A 606 2.42 -27.78 -24.94
CA TRP A 606 1.05 -28.24 -24.69
C TRP A 606 0.56 -29.21 -25.77
N GLN A 607 -0.49 -29.97 -25.45
CA GLN A 607 -1.11 -30.91 -26.39
C GLN A 607 -2.01 -30.18 -27.40
N ASP A 608 -1.82 -30.50 -28.68
CA ASP A 608 -2.70 -30.11 -29.77
C ASP A 608 -4.03 -30.87 -29.68
N THR A 609 -5.05 -30.36 -30.35
CA THR A 609 -6.37 -31.00 -30.42
C THR A 609 -6.89 -30.98 -31.85
N GLU A 610 -7.80 -31.90 -32.17
CA GLU A 610 -8.50 -31.86 -33.46
C GLU A 610 -9.25 -30.54 -33.63
N HIS A 611 -9.27 -30.04 -34.87
CA HIS A 611 -9.93 -28.78 -35.19
C HIS A 611 -11.43 -28.85 -34.92
N THR A 612 -11.96 -27.85 -34.23
CA THR A 612 -13.39 -27.67 -33.97
C THR A 612 -13.94 -26.51 -34.80
N PRO A 613 -14.64 -26.77 -35.93
CA PRO A 613 -15.13 -25.72 -36.81
C PRO A 613 -16.13 -24.79 -36.11
N VAL A 614 -15.91 -23.49 -36.22
CA VAL A 614 -16.84 -22.49 -35.65
C VAL A 614 -17.94 -22.12 -36.65
N PRO A 615 -19.20 -21.99 -36.21
CA PRO A 615 -20.34 -21.84 -37.13
C PRO A 615 -20.45 -20.45 -37.76
N PHE A 616 -19.69 -19.46 -37.27
CA PHE A 616 -19.77 -18.07 -37.69
C PHE A 616 -18.55 -17.59 -38.50
N ALA A 617 -17.59 -18.47 -38.79
CA ALA A 617 -16.46 -18.16 -39.66
C ALA A 617 -16.52 -19.01 -40.93
N ASP A 618 -16.28 -18.38 -42.08
CA ASP A 618 -16.21 -19.07 -43.36
C ASP A 618 -15.07 -20.11 -43.34
N GLY A 619 -15.38 -21.34 -43.72
CA GLY A 619 -14.44 -22.46 -43.63
C GLY A 619 -14.17 -22.97 -42.21
N GLY A 620 -14.92 -22.50 -41.20
CA GLY A 620 -14.85 -22.97 -39.82
C GLY A 620 -13.65 -22.46 -39.01
N LYS A 621 -12.80 -21.60 -39.59
CA LYS A 621 -11.56 -21.09 -39.00
C LYS A 621 -11.62 -19.57 -38.88
N MET A 622 -11.40 -19.01 -37.69
CA MET A 622 -11.40 -17.55 -37.50
C MET A 622 -10.13 -16.89 -38.03
N ASP A 623 -9.02 -17.62 -38.04
CA ASP A 623 -7.72 -17.22 -38.57
C ASP A 623 -7.16 -18.41 -39.37
N PRO A 624 -7.53 -18.57 -40.65
CA PRO A 624 -7.15 -19.75 -41.45
C PRO A 624 -5.64 -19.94 -41.60
N ASP A 625 -4.88 -18.84 -41.53
CA ASP A 625 -3.44 -18.83 -41.76
C ASP A 625 -2.66 -19.27 -40.53
N ASN A 626 -3.24 -19.17 -39.32
CA ASN A 626 -2.56 -19.50 -38.07
C ASN A 626 -3.37 -20.42 -37.17
N GLN A 627 -2.99 -21.69 -37.10
CA GLN A 627 -3.57 -22.65 -36.16
C GLN A 627 -3.34 -22.23 -34.70
N VAL A 628 -2.16 -21.69 -34.41
CA VAL A 628 -1.74 -21.24 -33.08
C VAL A 628 -1.16 -19.83 -33.16
N LYS A 629 -1.55 -18.99 -32.21
CA LYS A 629 -0.79 -17.79 -31.84
C LYS A 629 -0.50 -17.80 -30.35
N LEU A 630 0.76 -17.53 -29.99
CA LEU A 630 1.18 -17.34 -28.60
C LEU A 630 1.43 -15.85 -28.37
N ALA A 631 0.81 -15.27 -27.35
CA ALA A 631 1.09 -13.90 -26.92
C ALA A 631 1.60 -13.91 -25.47
N VAL A 632 2.72 -13.25 -25.21
CA VAL A 632 3.37 -13.13 -23.90
C VAL A 632 3.40 -11.66 -23.52
N MET A 633 3.09 -11.33 -22.26
CA MET A 633 3.13 -9.96 -21.75
C MET A 633 4.02 -9.85 -20.52
N PHE A 634 4.78 -8.76 -20.46
CA PHE A 634 5.55 -8.33 -19.31
C PHE A 634 5.12 -6.93 -18.86
N ALA A 635 5.13 -6.69 -17.54
CA ALA A 635 4.92 -5.36 -16.99
C ALA A 635 5.64 -5.19 -15.65
N THR A 636 5.84 -3.95 -15.21
CA THR A 636 6.26 -3.66 -13.83
C THR A 636 5.03 -3.52 -12.92
N ASP A 637 5.27 -3.38 -11.62
CA ASP A 637 4.20 -3.09 -10.64
C ASP A 637 3.69 -1.64 -10.70
N ASP A 638 4.31 -0.79 -11.53
CA ASP A 638 3.88 0.60 -11.76
C ASP A 638 2.64 0.69 -12.65
N VAL A 639 2.34 -0.38 -13.40
CA VAL A 639 1.09 -0.51 -14.15
C VAL A 639 -0.01 -1.01 -13.21
N LEU A 640 -1.04 -0.20 -13.05
CA LEU A 640 -2.18 -0.44 -12.17
C LEU A 640 -2.79 -1.81 -12.43
N TYR A 641 -2.79 -2.63 -11.39
CA TYR A 641 -3.33 -3.99 -11.38
C TYR A 641 -2.49 -5.05 -12.12
N ALA A 642 -1.38 -4.70 -12.77
CA ALA A 642 -0.51 -5.70 -13.41
C ALA A 642 -0.02 -6.73 -12.39
N ASP A 643 0.27 -6.29 -11.17
CA ASP A 643 0.74 -7.08 -10.02
C ASP A 643 -0.16 -8.25 -9.62
N ARG A 644 -1.44 -8.18 -9.96
CA ARG A 644 -2.50 -9.09 -9.49
C ARG A 644 -3.40 -9.64 -10.59
N ALA A 645 -3.60 -8.90 -11.67
CA ALA A 645 -4.39 -9.31 -12.83
C ALA A 645 -3.52 -9.81 -14.00
N GLY A 646 -2.25 -9.45 -14.07
CA GLY A 646 -1.42 -9.71 -15.25
C GLY A 646 -2.09 -9.19 -16.53
N CYS A 647 -2.14 -10.01 -17.57
CA CYS A 647 -2.73 -9.67 -18.88
C CYS A 647 -4.19 -9.22 -18.82
N TRP A 648 -4.93 -9.58 -17.77
CA TRP A 648 -6.33 -9.20 -17.60
C TRP A 648 -6.52 -7.70 -17.36
N GLY A 649 -5.51 -7.00 -16.84
CA GLY A 649 -5.56 -5.55 -16.64
C GLY A 649 -5.85 -4.76 -17.92
N THR A 650 -5.67 -5.39 -19.09
CA THR A 650 -5.89 -4.79 -20.41
C THR A 650 -7.23 -5.17 -21.06
N CYS A 651 -8.00 -6.06 -20.42
CA CYS A 651 -9.24 -6.59 -20.98
C CYS A 651 -10.45 -5.81 -20.44
N HIS A 652 -10.98 -4.88 -21.23
CA HIS A 652 -12.11 -4.04 -20.85
C HIS A 652 -13.39 -4.46 -21.58
N HIS A 653 -14.54 -4.16 -20.97
CA HIS A 653 -15.86 -4.51 -21.52
C HIS A 653 -16.16 -3.85 -22.88
N ASP A 654 -15.48 -2.74 -23.18
CA ASP A 654 -15.60 -1.94 -24.39
C ASP A 654 -14.45 -2.15 -25.41
N ASN A 655 -13.60 -3.16 -25.17
CA ASN A 655 -12.68 -3.63 -26.20
C ASN A 655 -13.46 -4.27 -27.36
N ARG A 656 -12.86 -4.31 -28.55
CA ARG A 656 -13.44 -5.01 -29.70
C ARG A 656 -13.79 -6.45 -29.34
N ASP A 657 -14.86 -6.94 -29.96
CA ASP A 657 -15.48 -8.25 -29.73
C ASP A 657 -16.11 -8.45 -28.33
N MET A 658 -15.98 -7.49 -27.40
CA MET A 658 -16.61 -7.53 -26.08
C MET A 658 -18.01 -6.87 -26.10
N PRO A 659 -18.88 -7.15 -25.11
CA PRO A 659 -20.30 -6.78 -25.18
C PRO A 659 -20.61 -5.29 -25.30
N ALA A 660 -19.70 -4.42 -24.87
CA ALA A 660 -19.86 -2.98 -24.90
C ALA A 660 -18.94 -2.29 -25.91
N ALA A 661 -18.37 -3.04 -26.87
CA ALA A 661 -17.58 -2.46 -27.94
C ALA A 661 -18.37 -1.38 -28.68
N PRO A 662 -17.80 -0.17 -28.87
CA PRO A 662 -18.46 0.86 -29.67
C PRO A 662 -18.48 0.48 -31.15
N GLU A 663 -19.57 0.82 -31.83
CA GLU A 663 -19.66 0.72 -33.29
C GLU A 663 -18.62 1.61 -33.97
N GLN A 664 -18.07 1.17 -35.11
CA GLN A 664 -17.05 1.93 -35.83
C GLN A 664 -17.50 3.35 -36.16
N SER A 665 -18.77 3.54 -36.55
CA SER A 665 -19.34 4.86 -36.83
C SER A 665 -19.31 5.82 -35.62
N VAL A 666 -19.34 5.30 -34.39
CA VAL A 666 -19.20 6.10 -33.17
C VAL A 666 -17.74 6.45 -32.94
N ILE A 667 -16.82 5.49 -33.15
CA ILE A 667 -15.37 5.70 -33.04
C ILE A 667 -14.91 6.77 -34.04
N ASP A 668 -15.42 6.73 -35.28
CA ASP A 668 -15.07 7.69 -36.33
C ASP A 668 -15.44 9.13 -35.99
N THR A 669 -16.41 9.34 -35.09
CA THR A 669 -16.83 10.66 -34.59
C THR A 669 -16.11 11.09 -33.31
N TYR A 670 -15.29 10.22 -32.71
CA TYR A 670 -14.57 10.54 -31.49
C TYR A 670 -13.44 11.54 -31.76
N ALA A 671 -13.48 12.69 -31.07
CA ALA A 671 -12.59 13.81 -31.33
C ALA A 671 -11.09 13.48 -31.16
N GLN A 672 -10.74 12.47 -30.35
CA GLN A 672 -9.36 12.07 -30.09
C GLN A 672 -8.98 10.75 -30.79
N LYS A 673 -9.78 10.28 -31.77
CA LYS A 673 -9.51 9.00 -32.45
C LYS A 673 -8.14 8.92 -33.10
N ASP A 674 -7.57 10.05 -33.52
CA ASP A 674 -6.27 10.10 -34.22
C ASP A 674 -5.08 9.89 -33.27
N GLN A 675 -5.32 9.80 -31.96
CA GLN A 675 -4.29 9.52 -30.95
C GLN A 675 -4.01 8.02 -30.76
N ILE A 676 -4.85 7.15 -31.31
CA ILE A 676 -4.78 5.69 -31.17
C ILE A 676 -5.14 5.01 -32.49
N ASP A 677 -4.67 3.79 -32.72
CA ASP A 677 -5.13 3.00 -33.87
C ASP A 677 -6.56 2.50 -33.64
N THR A 678 -7.46 3.01 -34.49
CA THR A 678 -8.90 2.67 -34.50
C THR A 678 -9.32 1.90 -35.74
N SER A 679 -8.38 1.53 -36.61
CA SER A 679 -8.63 0.85 -37.90
C SER A 679 -9.32 -0.50 -37.75
N HIS A 680 -9.19 -1.11 -36.57
CA HIS A 680 -9.79 -2.39 -36.24
C HIS A 680 -10.66 -2.33 -34.98
N GLY A 681 -11.27 -1.18 -34.70
CA GLY A 681 -12.03 -0.92 -33.48
C GLY A 681 -11.14 -0.70 -32.25
N ILE A 682 -11.76 -0.55 -31.08
CA ILE A 682 -11.03 -0.29 -29.83
C ILE A 682 -10.26 -1.54 -29.40
N THR A 683 -8.99 -1.39 -29.15
CA THR A 683 -8.09 -2.50 -28.82
C THR A 683 -7.83 -2.54 -27.32
N LYS A 684 -6.88 -3.36 -26.86
CA LYS A 684 -6.50 -3.41 -25.45
C LYS A 684 -5.88 -2.07 -25.02
N TYR A 685 -6.19 -1.61 -23.82
CA TYR A 685 -5.62 -0.41 -23.22
C TYR A 685 -5.49 -0.60 -21.70
N ILE A 686 -4.76 0.27 -21.01
CA ILE A 686 -4.65 0.29 -19.55
C ILE A 686 -5.21 1.59 -18.95
N THR A 687 -5.42 1.62 -17.64
CA THR A 687 -6.11 2.75 -16.97
C THR A 687 -5.30 4.05 -17.03
N GLU A 688 -3.99 3.94 -17.10
CA GLU A 688 -2.99 5.02 -17.17
C GLU A 688 -3.24 5.95 -18.35
N SER A 689 -3.72 5.42 -19.49
CA SER A 689 -4.02 6.24 -20.65
C SER A 689 -5.40 6.91 -20.59
N ARG A 690 -6.20 6.66 -19.54
CA ARG A 690 -7.58 7.15 -19.41
C ARG A 690 -7.73 8.12 -18.25
N THR A 691 -8.54 9.15 -18.45
CA THR A 691 -8.98 10.05 -17.37
C THR A 691 -9.93 9.35 -16.39
N LYS A 692 -10.63 8.30 -16.85
CA LYS A 692 -11.51 7.47 -16.04
C LYS A 692 -11.89 6.16 -16.76
N VAL A 693 -11.98 5.07 -16.00
CA VAL A 693 -12.64 3.81 -16.42
C VAL A 693 -13.87 3.56 -15.54
N GLU A 694 -15.05 3.36 -16.14
CA GLU A 694 -16.29 3.08 -15.43
C GLU A 694 -16.39 1.59 -15.07
N ILE A 695 -16.15 1.28 -13.80
CA ILE A 695 -16.14 -0.10 -13.27
C ILE A 695 -17.43 -0.51 -12.55
N LYS A 696 -18.40 0.39 -12.35
CA LYS A 696 -19.57 0.13 -11.50
C LYS A 696 -20.85 -0.09 -12.29
N GLY A 697 -20.97 0.47 -13.49
CA GLY A 697 -22.16 0.35 -14.35
C GLY A 697 -23.45 0.88 -13.70
N ARG A 698 -23.36 1.73 -12.66
CA ARG A 698 -24.53 2.19 -11.90
C ARG A 698 -25.41 3.08 -12.76
N ARG A 699 -26.73 2.90 -12.65
CA ARG A 699 -27.75 3.66 -13.39
C ARG A 699 -27.63 3.49 -14.92
N GLY A 700 -27.26 2.29 -15.38
CA GLY A 700 -27.19 1.95 -16.80
C GLY A 700 -25.97 2.53 -17.55
N LYS A 701 -24.94 2.97 -16.82
CA LYS A 701 -23.68 3.39 -17.45
C LYS A 701 -22.98 2.19 -18.09
N ILE A 702 -22.46 2.41 -19.29
CA ILE A 702 -21.64 1.43 -20.01
C ILE A 702 -20.30 1.28 -19.29
N LEU A 703 -19.82 0.04 -19.17
CA LEU A 703 -18.55 -0.30 -18.54
C LEU A 703 -17.39 -0.03 -19.50
N GLY A 704 -16.25 0.39 -18.95
CA GLY A 704 -15.06 0.76 -19.73
C GLY A 704 -14.80 2.27 -19.75
N GLY A 705 -13.91 2.70 -20.63
CA GLY A 705 -13.38 4.05 -20.72
C GLY A 705 -12.70 4.37 -22.06
N TRP A 706 -13.07 3.70 -23.15
CA TRP A 706 -12.46 3.89 -24.47
C TRP A 706 -12.49 5.36 -24.93
N ASP A 707 -13.56 6.10 -24.60
CA ASP A 707 -13.79 7.50 -24.99
C ASP A 707 -13.28 8.51 -23.95
N LYS A 708 -12.41 8.07 -23.04
CA LYS A 708 -11.87 8.87 -21.92
C LYS A 708 -10.35 9.03 -22.01
N LEU A 709 -9.80 9.06 -23.22
CA LEU A 709 -8.35 9.19 -23.45
C LEU A 709 -7.81 10.49 -22.82
N LYS A 710 -6.66 10.37 -22.14
CA LYS A 710 -5.85 11.51 -21.69
C LYS A 710 -5.31 12.31 -22.89
N THR A 711 -4.63 13.43 -22.68
CA THR A 711 -3.98 14.14 -23.80
C THR A 711 -2.79 13.32 -24.33
N PRO A 712 -2.35 13.55 -25.59
CA PRO A 712 -1.18 12.85 -26.14
C PRO A 712 0.08 13.02 -25.26
N GLU A 713 0.26 14.20 -24.68
CA GLU A 713 1.40 14.52 -23.81
C GLU A 713 1.33 13.73 -22.50
N GLU A 714 0.14 13.65 -21.90
CA GLU A 714 -0.08 12.83 -20.71
C GLU A 714 0.16 11.35 -21.01
N VAL A 715 -0.36 10.81 -22.13
CA VAL A 715 -0.13 9.41 -22.54
C VAL A 715 1.35 9.15 -22.78
N ALA A 716 2.04 10.03 -23.50
CA ALA A 716 3.48 9.90 -23.76
C ALA A 716 4.31 9.93 -22.46
N ALA A 717 3.91 10.73 -21.47
CA ALA A 717 4.56 10.77 -20.17
C ALA A 717 4.41 9.44 -19.41
N GLU A 718 3.23 8.80 -19.42
CA GLU A 718 3.02 7.48 -18.81
C GLU A 718 3.95 6.43 -19.46
N GLY A 719 4.07 6.45 -20.80
CA GLY A 719 4.97 5.58 -21.54
C GLY A 719 6.45 5.81 -21.20
N ALA A 720 6.87 7.08 -21.08
CA ALA A 720 8.24 7.45 -20.70
C ALA A 720 8.60 7.03 -19.26
N GLU A 721 7.61 6.93 -18.37
CA GLU A 721 7.76 6.38 -17.01
C GLU A 721 7.75 4.84 -16.97
N GLY A 722 7.69 4.16 -18.13
CA GLY A 722 7.65 2.70 -18.20
C GLY A 722 6.30 2.08 -17.84
N ARG A 723 5.23 2.88 -17.75
CA ARG A 723 3.89 2.40 -17.42
C ARG A 723 3.16 1.90 -18.67
N PHE A 724 3.66 0.83 -19.25
CA PHE A 724 3.01 0.11 -20.34
C PHE A 724 3.16 -1.40 -20.12
N MET A 725 2.35 -2.20 -20.82
CA MET A 725 2.59 -3.65 -20.87
C MET A 725 3.31 -4.00 -22.16
N ASP A 726 4.53 -4.50 -22.04
CA ASP A 726 5.30 -5.06 -23.14
C ASP A 726 4.61 -6.34 -23.62
N VAL A 727 4.39 -6.47 -24.92
CA VAL A 727 3.67 -7.58 -25.53
C VAL A 727 4.42 -8.15 -26.73
N HIS A 728 4.64 -9.45 -26.69
CA HIS A 728 5.23 -10.22 -27.77
C HIS A 728 4.22 -11.22 -28.30
N ARG A 729 4.14 -11.39 -29.62
CA ARG A 729 3.24 -12.39 -30.21
C ARG A 729 3.93 -13.15 -31.33
N TYR A 730 3.69 -14.45 -31.36
CA TYR A 730 4.10 -15.30 -32.45
C TYR A 730 2.87 -15.87 -33.18
N LYS A 731 2.86 -15.77 -34.50
CA LYS A 731 1.86 -16.37 -35.38
C LYS A 731 2.49 -17.58 -36.07
N ALA A 732 2.14 -18.79 -35.63
CA ALA A 732 2.90 -19.99 -35.96
C ALA A 732 2.81 -20.42 -37.43
N GLY A 733 1.66 -20.19 -38.09
CA GLY A 733 1.47 -20.59 -39.48
C GLY A 733 2.18 -19.64 -40.45
N GLU A 734 2.06 -18.33 -40.20
CA GLU A 734 2.76 -17.31 -40.99
C GLU A 734 4.24 -17.14 -40.60
N LYS A 735 4.64 -17.65 -39.44
CA LYS A 735 5.98 -17.50 -38.83
C LYS A 735 6.36 -16.04 -38.61
N ILE A 736 5.40 -15.25 -38.14
CA ILE A 736 5.58 -13.82 -37.86
C ILE A 736 5.79 -13.63 -36.36
N SER A 737 6.90 -13.00 -35.99
CA SER A 737 7.15 -12.45 -34.66
C SER A 737 6.74 -10.98 -34.62
N GLU A 738 6.02 -10.60 -33.58
CA GLU A 738 5.58 -9.24 -33.31
C GLU A 738 6.02 -8.83 -31.91
N ASN A 739 6.44 -7.58 -31.78
CA ASN A 739 6.87 -6.98 -30.53
C ASN A 739 6.36 -5.53 -30.46
N GLY A 740 5.70 -5.19 -29.35
CA GLY A 740 5.18 -3.85 -29.12
C GLY A 740 4.66 -3.67 -27.69
N ALA A 741 3.76 -2.70 -27.50
CA ALA A 741 3.30 -2.30 -26.18
C ALA A 741 1.79 -2.06 -26.11
N ILE A 742 1.25 -2.12 -24.90
CA ILE A 742 -0.13 -1.75 -24.58
C ILE A 742 -0.12 -0.58 -23.60
N LEU A 743 -0.67 0.56 -24.04
CA LEU A 743 -0.88 1.75 -23.22
C LEU A 743 -2.24 2.38 -23.51
N ALA A 744 -2.33 3.18 -24.58
CA ALA A 744 -3.57 3.81 -25.04
C ALA A 744 -4.39 2.90 -25.94
N ASP A 745 -3.68 2.05 -26.66
CA ASP A 745 -4.09 0.98 -27.54
C ASP A 745 -2.97 -0.07 -27.56
N ARG A 746 -3.20 -1.19 -28.24
CA ARG A 746 -2.24 -2.27 -28.45
C ARG A 746 -1.53 -2.06 -29.79
N ILE A 747 -0.25 -1.74 -29.67
CA ILE A 747 0.71 -1.64 -30.76
C ILE A 747 1.46 -2.97 -30.82
N MET A 748 1.56 -3.59 -32.01
CA MET A 748 2.21 -4.90 -32.21
C MET A 748 3.47 -4.80 -33.08
N ASP A 749 3.88 -3.59 -33.43
CA ASP A 749 5.07 -3.28 -34.19
C ASP A 749 5.94 -2.25 -33.44
N GLY A 750 7.13 -2.01 -33.97
CA GLY A 750 8.01 -0.96 -33.46
C GLY A 750 8.75 -1.30 -32.18
N GLY A 751 8.69 -2.53 -31.64
CA GLY A 751 9.64 -3.05 -30.63
C GLY A 751 10.91 -3.66 -31.25
N GLN A 752 11.85 -4.11 -30.42
CA GLN A 752 13.05 -4.84 -30.88
C GLN A 752 12.70 -6.18 -31.55
N ASP A 753 13.60 -6.68 -32.38
CA ASP A 753 13.47 -8.01 -32.96
C ASP A 753 13.43 -9.08 -31.86
N ILE A 754 12.48 -10.00 -31.99
CA ILE A 754 12.32 -11.11 -31.06
C ILE A 754 12.25 -12.44 -31.80
N GLU A 755 13.00 -13.43 -31.32
CA GLU A 755 13.09 -14.74 -31.95
C GLU A 755 12.05 -15.67 -31.33
N PHE A 756 11.24 -16.27 -32.22
CA PHE A 756 10.34 -17.34 -31.87
C PHE A 756 10.57 -18.52 -32.81
N ASN A 757 10.51 -19.73 -32.26
CA ASN A 757 10.54 -20.97 -33.01
C ASN A 757 9.40 -21.86 -32.53
N ALA A 758 8.65 -22.46 -33.45
CA ALA A 758 7.58 -23.38 -33.10
C ALA A 758 7.66 -24.67 -33.91
N SER A 759 7.35 -25.78 -33.25
CA SER A 759 7.22 -27.09 -33.86
C SER A 759 6.05 -27.86 -33.25
N LEU A 760 5.38 -28.67 -34.07
CA LEU A 760 4.40 -29.64 -33.63
C LEU A 760 5.00 -31.04 -33.86
N THR A 761 5.31 -31.74 -32.76
CA THR A 761 5.92 -33.08 -32.79
C THR A 761 5.09 -33.99 -31.90
N ASP A 762 4.68 -35.15 -32.43
CA ASP A 762 3.87 -36.15 -31.71
C ASP A 762 2.64 -35.55 -30.98
N GLY A 763 1.94 -34.63 -31.65
CA GLY A 763 0.76 -33.96 -31.10
C GLY A 763 1.06 -32.91 -30.02
N THR A 764 2.32 -32.62 -29.74
CA THR A 764 2.74 -31.61 -28.76
C THR A 764 3.28 -30.38 -29.48
N TRP A 765 2.63 -29.24 -29.28
CA TRP A 765 3.19 -27.94 -29.65
C TRP A 765 4.34 -27.60 -28.71
N THR A 766 5.46 -27.17 -29.27
CA THR A 766 6.59 -26.58 -28.55
C THR A 766 6.88 -25.22 -29.19
N VAL A 767 6.80 -24.15 -28.40
CA VAL A 767 7.14 -22.80 -28.82
C VAL A 767 8.26 -22.27 -27.93
N GLU A 768 9.38 -21.90 -28.55
CA GLU A 768 10.54 -21.32 -27.90
C GLU A 768 10.58 -19.83 -28.22
N MET A 769 10.91 -19.02 -27.22
CA MET A 769 11.03 -17.57 -27.30
C MET A 769 12.38 -17.15 -26.75
N VAL A 770 13.08 -16.31 -27.50
CA VAL A 770 14.35 -15.70 -27.08
C VAL A 770 14.23 -14.20 -27.20
N ARG A 771 14.49 -13.52 -26.08
CA ARG A 771 14.32 -12.08 -25.94
C ARG A 771 15.56 -11.48 -25.29
N ASP A 772 16.07 -10.38 -25.83
CA ASP A 772 17.11 -9.61 -25.14
C ASP A 772 16.54 -9.01 -23.85
N LEU A 773 17.31 -9.09 -22.76
CA LEU A 773 16.94 -8.49 -21.47
C LEU A 773 16.92 -6.96 -21.57
N LYS A 774 17.77 -6.39 -22.43
CA LYS A 774 17.91 -4.96 -22.66
C LYS A 774 17.52 -4.58 -24.09
N SER A 775 16.78 -3.48 -24.22
CA SER A 775 16.41 -2.84 -25.46
C SER A 775 16.61 -1.33 -25.35
N ASP A 776 17.02 -0.71 -26.45
CA ASP A 776 17.04 0.75 -26.60
C ASP A 776 15.68 1.28 -27.10
N ASN A 777 14.71 0.39 -27.33
CA ASN A 777 13.39 0.76 -27.79
C ASN A 777 12.48 1.20 -26.65
N ALA A 778 11.78 2.32 -26.83
CA ALA A 778 10.91 2.89 -25.81
C ALA A 778 9.65 2.04 -25.53
N THR A 779 9.29 1.10 -26.42
CA THR A 779 8.14 0.20 -26.26
C THR A 779 8.51 -1.15 -25.66
N ASP A 780 9.79 -1.39 -25.38
CA ASP A 780 10.27 -2.64 -24.79
C ASP A 780 10.63 -2.45 -23.32
N LEU A 781 10.27 -3.41 -22.48
CA LEU A 781 10.60 -3.34 -21.06
C LEU A 781 12.02 -3.88 -20.80
N ASN A 782 12.88 -3.07 -20.18
CA ASN A 782 14.19 -3.59 -19.73
C ASN A 782 14.02 -4.54 -18.53
N LEU A 783 14.47 -5.79 -18.71
CA LEU A 783 14.42 -6.84 -17.71
C LEU A 783 15.77 -6.93 -16.97
N GLU A 784 15.78 -6.43 -15.75
CA GLU A 784 16.92 -6.48 -14.83
C GLU A 784 16.87 -7.78 -14.03
N LEU A 785 18.01 -8.45 -13.89
CA LEU A 785 18.10 -9.71 -13.15
C LEU A 785 17.73 -9.55 -11.66
N ASP A 786 17.94 -8.37 -11.09
CA ASP A 786 17.62 -8.06 -9.69
C ASP A 786 16.17 -7.63 -9.46
N LYS A 787 15.31 -7.62 -10.49
CA LYS A 787 13.89 -7.26 -10.38
C LYS A 787 12.95 -8.46 -10.53
N VAL A 788 11.66 -8.24 -10.33
CA VAL A 788 10.60 -9.23 -10.55
C VAL A 788 9.54 -8.56 -11.41
N TYR A 789 9.08 -9.27 -12.43
CA TYR A 789 8.19 -8.74 -13.45
C TYR A 789 6.84 -9.45 -13.42
N ASN A 790 5.78 -8.72 -13.78
CA ASN A 790 4.48 -9.30 -14.03
C ASN A 790 4.52 -10.06 -15.34
N PHE A 791 4.07 -11.31 -15.29
CA PHE A 791 4.07 -12.22 -16.41
C PHE A 791 2.67 -12.79 -16.62
N GLY A 792 2.27 -12.85 -17.88
CA GLY A 792 1.14 -13.65 -18.30
C GLY A 792 1.19 -13.91 -19.79
N PHE A 793 0.41 -14.88 -20.24
CA PHE A 793 0.38 -15.26 -21.64
C PHE A 793 -1.00 -15.77 -22.06
N ALA A 794 -1.22 -15.78 -23.37
CA ALA A 794 -2.44 -16.25 -23.99
C ALA A 794 -2.10 -17.11 -25.20
N ILE A 795 -2.93 -18.12 -25.44
CA ILE A 795 -2.86 -18.97 -26.61
C ILE A 795 -4.19 -18.85 -27.35
N HIS A 796 -4.13 -18.34 -28.59
CA HIS A 796 -5.17 -18.57 -29.57
C HIS A 796 -4.90 -19.92 -30.20
N ASP A 797 -5.59 -20.96 -29.74
CA ASP A 797 -5.53 -22.29 -30.32
C ASP A 797 -6.60 -22.49 -31.38
N ASP A 798 -6.49 -23.57 -32.15
CA ASP A 798 -7.54 -24.02 -33.05
C ASP A 798 -8.06 -22.94 -34.03
N TYR A 799 -7.13 -22.18 -34.63
CA TYR A 799 -7.43 -21.10 -35.58
C TYR A 799 -8.34 -19.99 -35.01
N THR A 800 -8.33 -19.80 -33.68
CA THR A 800 -9.15 -18.77 -33.02
C THR A 800 -8.54 -17.38 -33.15
N ASN A 801 -9.38 -16.36 -33.02
CA ASN A 801 -8.95 -14.96 -33.05
C ASN A 801 -9.74 -14.11 -32.04
N GLY A 802 -9.30 -12.87 -31.83
CA GLY A 802 -9.98 -11.90 -30.96
C GLY A 802 -10.10 -12.41 -29.52
N ARG A 803 -11.32 -12.35 -28.97
CA ARG A 803 -11.61 -12.80 -27.59
C ARG A 803 -11.64 -14.31 -27.39
N PHE A 804 -11.52 -15.12 -28.45
CA PHE A 804 -11.71 -16.57 -28.39
C PHE A 804 -10.47 -17.39 -27.96
N HIS A 805 -9.52 -16.76 -27.26
CA HIS A 805 -8.28 -17.36 -26.77
C HIS A 805 -8.43 -17.96 -25.37
N HIS A 806 -7.44 -18.76 -24.96
CA HIS A 806 -7.22 -19.11 -23.57
C HIS A 806 -6.16 -18.21 -22.97
N VAL A 807 -6.30 -17.86 -21.70
CA VAL A 807 -5.46 -16.90 -21.02
C VAL A 807 -4.97 -17.45 -19.70
N SER A 808 -3.74 -17.10 -19.32
CA SER A 808 -3.19 -17.41 -18.01
C SER A 808 -3.77 -16.48 -16.95
N LEU A 809 -3.67 -16.88 -15.68
CA LEU A 809 -3.74 -15.92 -14.58
C LEU A 809 -2.46 -15.06 -14.56
N GLY A 810 -2.43 -14.01 -13.75
CA GLY A 810 -1.22 -13.21 -13.55
C GLY A 810 -0.22 -13.91 -12.63
N TYR A 811 1.04 -13.99 -13.06
CA TYR A 811 2.16 -14.59 -12.35
C TYR A 811 3.33 -13.61 -12.24
N LYS A 812 4.33 -13.96 -11.43
CA LYS A 812 5.59 -13.22 -11.30
C LYS A 812 6.75 -13.99 -11.95
N LEU A 813 7.52 -13.30 -12.80
CA LEU A 813 8.79 -13.79 -13.34
C LEU A 813 9.95 -13.14 -12.58
N GLY A 814 10.83 -13.95 -11.99
CA GLY A 814 12.11 -13.53 -11.40
C GLY A 814 13.28 -14.20 -12.09
N PHE A 815 14.49 -13.68 -11.86
CA PHE A 815 15.75 -14.26 -12.33
C PHE A 815 16.56 -14.70 -11.11
N ASP A 816 16.85 -16.00 -11.01
CA ASP A 816 17.48 -16.64 -9.85
C ASP A 816 16.79 -16.33 -8.50
N LYS A 817 15.47 -16.16 -8.52
CA LYS A 817 14.60 -15.86 -7.37
C LYS A 817 13.60 -16.98 -7.13
N ALA A 818 13.89 -17.84 -6.17
CA ALA A 818 13.09 -19.02 -5.86
C ALA A 818 11.66 -18.68 -5.38
N GLU A 819 11.42 -17.47 -4.91
CA GLU A 819 10.13 -16.96 -4.45
C GLU A 819 9.20 -16.46 -5.58
N ALA A 820 9.70 -16.31 -6.81
CA ALA A 820 8.88 -15.94 -7.96
C ALA A 820 8.03 -17.12 -8.46
N ASP A 821 6.89 -16.86 -9.09
CA ASP A 821 6.04 -17.93 -9.62
C ASP A 821 6.74 -18.71 -10.73
N LEU A 822 7.45 -17.99 -11.61
CA LEU A 822 8.42 -18.54 -12.55
C LEU A 822 9.79 -17.95 -12.19
N ASN A 823 10.75 -18.83 -12.01
CA ASN A 823 12.13 -18.46 -11.75
C ASN A 823 12.97 -18.79 -13.00
N ALA A 824 13.32 -17.79 -13.82
CA ALA A 824 14.31 -18.00 -14.85
C ALA A 824 15.65 -18.29 -14.16
N THR A 825 16.21 -19.47 -14.39
CA THR A 825 17.50 -19.87 -13.83
C THR A 825 18.64 -19.58 -14.80
N ALA A 826 19.80 -19.21 -14.29
CA ALA A 826 21.00 -19.07 -15.12
C ALA A 826 21.34 -20.39 -15.87
N LYS A 827 21.59 -20.29 -17.19
CA LYS A 827 21.83 -21.42 -18.11
C LYS A 827 23.17 -22.14 -17.95
#